data_AF-A0A4R5ALK3-F1
#
_entry.id   AF-A0A4R5ALK3-F1
#
_cell.length_a   1.000
_cell.length_b   1.000
_cell.length_c   1.000
_cell.angle_alpha   90.00
_cell.angle_beta   90.00
_cell.angle_gamma   90.00
#
_symmetry.space_group_name_H-M   'P 1'
#
loop_
_entity.id
_entity.type
_entity.pdbx_description
1 polymer ?
#
loop_
_entity_poly.entity_id
_entity_poly.type
_entity_poly.pdbx_seq_one_letter_code
_entity_poly.pdbx_strand_id
1 'polypeptide(L)'
;MEPRRRGRDRGRPANPATPVGDGHGGGAAGLDRDRAAGRRRRGALRAVRRPFDVRGRAARAPAARRAPAAARAEPAARVPAAAAAPAAARAPVECRRRRAGVGLGAAGLAAGRAAPVAPRHRARGRGDIRDGGARDRGVRTRLDGGVPRRGRPGRSGRARGRARARPRRPGLGRRRGPGRARLAGADDRRGPRARPRRGPERAIVVRDATGYRAALTAITLLVVAVAAAWAVLTPAFRAPDEPQHVNSVLRLAYDGGWPAPGEARMSPAMNGARRQAALESDLPWPHWNRHDVVQYTDVEPVPDEERLVVAADNALPAPASGGWSLDTVDQMTQHPPLYYAAAAAWLHATGTADARWDHLLLSLRLFDVLLLVPLPLLAAATARTLLGDRPEARPAALVAAGGVLFVPMSAHILSSVTNDALVTLSGAVITWLVARVLRGDLGWRTAVALGVALGVGLLTKVMAAFAVPMVVLAYLLAGTIGRPVLADLRRTWWPRAVRMLVVGLVAFAAGGWWWLRNLLVFGAVQPVGIPERWEPVPNAGLGHFVTTVVTAVTRSFFGDFGWLELRVSPVVFWGGATVVAALCAAALVRRDSRTEAAVLLLLPVALWVSIVANAWRHYVETGWITAVQGRYLFAGLAALAAVAALGIRPRAVAVPWIVAGGGVVAAVSLVFAFRGMYWGHAESAADAAARLAGWSPLSPGQLAAVGALTCVAGAVAVGTCVRFAVVASTSRAVPMTAAPASTATRTDGTGASV
;
A
#
# COMPACT_ATOMS: atom_id res chain seq x y z
N MET A 1 -39.39 -52.43 -38.77
CA MET A 1 -38.75 -53.19 -39.87
C MET A 1 -37.42 -52.54 -40.21
N GLU A 2 -36.36 -53.35 -40.34
CA GLU A 2 -35.14 -53.18 -41.16
C GLU A 2 -34.16 -51.98 -40.92
N PRO A 3 -32.85 -52.12 -41.26
CA PRO A 3 -31.77 -51.45 -40.50
C PRO A 3 -30.53 -50.99 -41.34
N ARG A 4 -29.35 -50.88 -40.68
CA ARG A 4 -28.01 -50.56 -41.24
C ARG A 4 -27.16 -51.80 -41.60
N ARG A 5 -26.24 -51.68 -42.59
CA ARG A 5 -24.99 -52.50 -42.88
C ARG A 5 -24.27 -51.90 -44.12
N ARG A 6 -22.99 -52.13 -44.48
CA ARG A 6 -21.68 -52.39 -43.78
C ARG A 6 -20.52 -52.18 -44.83
N GLY A 7 -19.24 -52.12 -44.45
CA GLY A 7 -18.10 -51.97 -45.43
C GLY A 7 -16.69 -52.31 -44.89
N ARG A 8 -15.73 -52.61 -45.80
CA ARG A 8 -14.33 -53.14 -45.61
C ARG A 8 -13.53 -53.03 -46.94
N ASP A 9 -12.22 -53.27 -47.10
CA ASP A 9 -10.98 -53.32 -46.25
C ASP A 9 -9.74 -53.49 -47.19
N ARG A 10 -8.57 -52.89 -46.88
CA ARG A 10 -7.23 -53.01 -47.57
C ARG A 10 -7.15 -52.43 -49.01
N GLY A 11 -6.06 -51.87 -49.53
CA GLY A 11 -4.68 -51.47 -49.12
C GLY A 11 -4.07 -50.66 -50.31
N ARG A 12 -2.81 -50.23 -50.49
CA ARG A 12 -1.46 -50.12 -49.83
C ARG A 12 -0.65 -49.10 -50.73
N PRO A 13 0.61 -48.66 -50.52
CA PRO A 13 1.57 -48.72 -49.40
C PRO A 13 2.07 -47.30 -48.95
N ALA A 14 3.25 -47.19 -48.32
CA ALA A 14 3.86 -45.92 -47.86
C ALA A 14 5.42 -45.93 -47.94
N ASN A 15 6.07 -44.76 -48.03
CA ASN A 15 7.53 -44.52 -48.00
C ASN A 15 7.83 -43.00 -47.98
N PRO A 16 9.09 -42.49 -47.80
CA PRO A 16 10.19 -42.85 -46.88
C PRO A 16 10.64 -41.63 -46.01
N ALA A 17 11.86 -41.65 -45.43
CA ALA A 17 12.48 -40.57 -44.62
C ALA A 17 14.00 -40.41 -44.93
N THR A 18 14.74 -39.66 -44.08
CA THR A 18 16.23 -39.40 -44.06
C THR A 18 16.76 -38.29 -45.00
N PRO A 19 18.01 -37.77 -44.85
CA PRO A 19 19.02 -37.93 -43.77
C PRO A 19 19.64 -36.59 -43.24
N VAL A 20 20.58 -36.72 -42.29
CA VAL A 20 21.66 -35.75 -41.96
C VAL A 20 22.99 -36.27 -42.54
N GLY A 21 23.98 -35.42 -42.83
CA GLY A 21 25.32 -35.87 -43.25
C GLY A 21 26.45 -34.89 -42.92
N ASP A 22 27.52 -35.42 -42.31
CA ASP A 22 28.80 -34.74 -42.10
C ASP A 22 29.72 -34.86 -43.33
N GLY A 23 30.81 -34.09 -43.37
CA GLY A 23 31.72 -34.00 -44.53
C GLY A 23 33.13 -34.60 -44.34
N HIS A 24 33.78 -34.94 -45.46
CA HIS A 24 35.19 -35.37 -45.52
C HIS A 24 35.83 -35.08 -46.90
N GLY A 25 37.09 -34.65 -46.90
CA GLY A 25 37.96 -34.50 -48.10
C GLY A 25 37.61 -33.34 -49.05
N GLY A 26 38.54 -32.56 -49.63
CA GLY A 26 40.01 -32.50 -49.47
C GLY A 26 40.79 -32.90 -50.72
N GLY A 27 41.16 -31.94 -51.59
CA GLY A 27 42.05 -32.24 -52.72
C GLY A 27 42.22 -31.16 -53.82
N ALA A 28 43.26 -30.32 -53.66
CA ALA A 28 44.15 -29.79 -54.72
C ALA A 28 43.64 -28.87 -55.87
N ALA A 29 44.62 -28.13 -56.41
CA ALA A 29 44.62 -27.26 -57.61
C ALA A 29 43.64 -26.04 -57.64
N GLY A 30 44.02 -24.89 -58.21
CA GLY A 30 45.32 -24.48 -58.76
C GLY A 30 45.17 -23.48 -59.92
N LEU A 31 46.23 -22.71 -60.21
CA LEU A 31 46.32 -21.71 -61.31
C LEU A 31 45.43 -20.45 -61.13
N ASP A 32 45.85 -19.24 -61.49
CA ASP A 32 47.22 -18.73 -61.76
C ASP A 32 47.30 -17.21 -61.42
N ARG A 33 48.50 -16.63 -61.64
CA ARG A 33 48.86 -15.21 -61.91
C ARG A 33 47.75 -14.12 -61.82
N ASP A 34 48.05 -12.93 -61.28
CA ASP A 34 49.28 -12.19 -61.63
C ASP A 34 50.03 -11.43 -60.50
N ARG A 35 51.14 -10.79 -60.88
CA ARG A 35 52.30 -10.49 -60.03
C ARG A 35 52.52 -9.01 -59.68
N ALA A 36 52.84 -8.77 -58.39
CA ALA A 36 53.95 -7.93 -57.85
C ALA A 36 54.02 -6.42 -58.27
N ALA A 37 54.83 -5.53 -57.67
CA ALA A 37 55.78 -5.57 -56.54
C ALA A 37 55.73 -4.19 -55.81
N GLY A 38 56.30 -3.93 -54.62
CA GLY A 38 56.99 -4.78 -53.63
C GLY A 38 57.86 -3.94 -52.67
N ARG A 39 58.47 -4.58 -51.65
CA ARG A 39 59.74 -4.20 -50.93
C ARG A 39 59.95 -2.69 -50.59
N ARG A 40 60.08 -2.23 -49.33
CA ARG A 40 61.07 -2.66 -48.29
C ARG A 40 61.12 -1.69 -47.07
N ARG A 41 61.53 -2.24 -45.90
CA ARG A 41 62.40 -1.68 -44.82
C ARG A 41 61.91 -0.62 -43.80
N ARG A 42 62.01 -1.06 -42.53
CA ARG A 42 62.66 -0.41 -41.35
C ARG A 42 62.15 0.94 -40.83
N GLY A 43 61.61 0.90 -39.61
CA GLY A 43 61.66 1.96 -38.60
C GLY A 43 61.50 1.35 -37.21
N ALA A 44 62.36 1.69 -36.25
CA ALA A 44 62.33 1.14 -34.90
C ALA A 44 62.61 2.22 -33.86
N LEU A 45 62.01 2.14 -32.67
CA LEU A 45 62.48 2.82 -31.45
C LEU A 45 61.84 2.22 -30.18
N ARG A 46 62.44 2.48 -29.00
CA ARG A 46 62.06 1.98 -27.67
C ARG A 46 61.86 3.13 -26.67
N ALA A 47 60.91 3.01 -25.74
CA ALA A 47 60.94 3.55 -24.37
C ALA A 47 59.80 2.88 -23.55
N VAL A 48 60.05 2.10 -22.48
CA VAL A 48 60.33 2.49 -21.08
C VAL A 48 59.10 3.16 -20.41
N ARG A 49 58.27 2.45 -19.60
CA ARG A 49 58.44 1.97 -18.20
C ARG A 49 58.60 3.07 -17.13
N ARG A 50 57.53 3.33 -16.33
CA ARG A 50 57.35 2.86 -14.92
C ARG A 50 56.09 3.48 -14.26
N PRO A 51 55.44 2.79 -13.30
CA PRO A 51 54.53 3.39 -12.32
C PRO A 51 55.28 3.91 -11.08
N PHE A 52 54.59 4.66 -10.22
CA PHE A 52 55.08 5.11 -8.90
C PHE A 52 54.51 4.28 -7.75
N ASP A 53 55.29 4.10 -6.68
CA ASP A 53 54.93 3.41 -5.43
C ASP A 53 55.57 4.12 -4.24
N VAL A 54 54.81 4.33 -3.16
CA VAL A 54 55.34 4.67 -1.82
C VAL A 54 54.52 3.98 -0.73
N ARG A 55 55.02 2.86 -0.22
CA ARG A 55 55.21 2.48 1.21
C ARG A 55 54.18 3.01 2.24
N GLY A 56 53.52 2.20 3.09
CA GLY A 56 53.66 0.77 3.40
C GLY A 56 54.11 0.51 4.86
N ARG A 57 53.57 -0.54 5.51
CA ARG A 57 54.05 -1.17 6.76
C ARG A 57 53.54 -2.61 6.81
N ALA A 58 54.32 -3.54 7.37
CA ALA A 58 54.01 -4.97 7.36
C ALA A 58 54.50 -5.71 8.63
N ALA A 59 53.64 -6.58 9.17
CA ALA A 59 53.93 -7.68 10.10
C ALA A 59 52.64 -8.50 10.29
N ARG A 60 52.64 -9.82 10.54
CA ARG A 60 53.64 -10.89 10.37
C ARG A 60 52.85 -12.21 10.34
N ALA A 61 53.34 -13.22 9.62
CA ALA A 61 52.77 -14.58 9.66
C ALA A 61 53.88 -15.65 9.71
N PRO A 62 53.74 -16.72 10.49
CA PRO A 62 54.49 -17.96 10.35
C PRO A 62 53.66 -19.05 9.63
N ALA A 63 54.31 -20.03 9.01
CA ALA A 63 53.64 -21.10 8.26
C ALA A 63 54.29 -22.49 8.47
N ALA A 64 53.47 -23.54 8.52
CA ALA A 64 53.83 -24.95 8.34
C ALA A 64 52.64 -25.65 7.65
N ARG A 65 52.75 -26.25 6.46
CA ARG A 65 53.55 -27.42 5.99
C ARG A 65 53.15 -28.76 6.63
N ARG A 66 52.29 -29.54 5.94
CA ARG A 66 52.67 -30.82 5.26
C ARG A 66 51.47 -31.57 4.61
N ALA A 67 51.65 -31.89 3.32
CA ALA A 67 51.27 -33.09 2.53
C ALA A 67 49.88 -33.81 2.64
N PRO A 68 49.38 -34.43 1.53
CA PRO A 68 48.09 -35.14 1.47
C PRO A 68 48.21 -36.69 1.46
N ALA A 69 47.07 -37.39 1.54
CA ALA A 69 46.92 -38.84 1.28
C ALA A 69 45.59 -39.15 0.55
N ALA A 70 45.50 -40.32 -0.10
CA ALA A 70 44.55 -40.54 -1.22
C ALA A 70 43.33 -41.45 -0.93
N ALA A 71 42.27 -41.20 -1.70
CA ALA A 71 41.36 -42.13 -2.38
C ALA A 71 40.73 -43.37 -1.67
N ARG A 72 39.41 -43.51 -1.87
CA ARG A 72 38.73 -44.76 -2.31
C ARG A 72 37.37 -44.41 -2.93
N ALA A 73 36.78 -45.34 -3.70
CA ALA A 73 35.58 -45.08 -4.52
C ALA A 73 34.68 -46.33 -4.66
N GLU A 74 33.41 -46.09 -5.03
CA GLU A 74 32.47 -47.04 -5.67
C GLU A 74 31.94 -48.27 -4.87
N PRO A 75 30.84 -48.95 -5.32
CA PRO A 75 29.66 -48.44 -6.05
C PRO A 75 28.29 -48.98 -5.51
N ALA A 76 27.22 -48.74 -6.29
CA ALA A 76 25.80 -48.97 -5.99
C ALA A 76 25.27 -50.43 -5.99
N ALA A 77 24.05 -50.61 -5.48
CA ALA A 77 23.19 -51.80 -5.64
C ALA A 77 21.74 -51.40 -6.04
N ARG A 78 20.87 -52.35 -6.42
CA ARG A 78 19.62 -52.12 -7.19
C ARG A 78 18.35 -52.76 -6.58
N VAL A 79 17.20 -52.09 -6.76
CA VAL A 79 15.92 -52.54 -7.41
C VAL A 79 15.50 -54.02 -7.15
N PRO A 80 14.27 -54.31 -6.62
CA PRO A 80 13.08 -54.27 -7.50
C PRO A 80 11.71 -53.88 -6.89
N ALA A 81 10.77 -53.63 -7.80
CA ALA A 81 9.33 -53.55 -7.55
C ALA A 81 8.62 -54.78 -8.16
N ALA A 82 7.40 -55.06 -7.70
CA ALA A 82 6.49 -56.04 -8.30
C ALA A 82 5.04 -55.54 -8.20
N ALA A 83 4.16 -55.98 -9.12
CA ALA A 83 2.77 -55.51 -9.20
C ALA A 83 1.80 -56.67 -9.43
N ALA A 84 0.63 -56.60 -8.77
CA ALA A 84 -0.52 -57.45 -9.08
C ALA A 84 -1.85 -56.80 -8.63
N ALA A 85 -2.86 -56.98 -9.45
CA ALA A 85 -4.30 -56.82 -9.19
C ALA A 85 -4.97 -58.13 -9.73
N PRO A 86 -6.29 -58.45 -9.56
CA PRO A 86 -7.39 -57.48 -9.46
C PRO A 86 -8.67 -57.90 -8.65
N ALA A 87 -9.66 -56.98 -8.69
CA ALA A 87 -11.12 -57.22 -8.83
C ALA A 87 -12.05 -57.49 -7.60
N ALA A 88 -13.32 -57.11 -7.84
CA ALA A 88 -14.57 -57.70 -7.32
C ALA A 88 -15.27 -57.22 -6.01
N ALA A 89 -15.71 -55.95 -6.04
CA ALA A 89 -17.14 -55.56 -5.93
C ALA A 89 -17.98 -55.67 -4.61
N ARG A 90 -19.10 -54.92 -4.64
CA ARG A 90 -20.30 -54.89 -3.75
C ARG A 90 -20.25 -54.06 -2.44
N ALA A 91 -20.84 -52.86 -2.53
CA ALA A 91 -21.68 -52.27 -1.46
C ALA A 91 -23.08 -52.98 -1.47
N PRO A 92 -24.04 -52.75 -0.54
CA PRO A 92 -24.62 -51.44 -0.18
C PRO A 92 -25.09 -51.25 1.30
N VAL A 93 -25.87 -50.18 1.53
CA VAL A 93 -26.79 -49.91 2.68
C VAL A 93 -26.23 -49.35 4.01
N GLU A 94 -26.11 -48.02 4.03
CA GLU A 94 -26.98 -47.08 4.80
C GLU A 94 -27.30 -47.25 6.32
N CYS A 95 -27.31 -46.08 6.99
CA CYS A 95 -28.31 -45.61 7.98
C CYS A 95 -28.03 -45.62 9.52
N ARG A 96 -28.03 -44.39 10.07
CA ARG A 96 -28.55 -43.94 11.40
C ARG A 96 -27.89 -44.34 12.74
N ARG A 97 -27.29 -43.30 13.36
CA ARG A 97 -27.62 -42.72 14.69
C ARG A 97 -28.36 -43.61 15.71
N ARG A 98 -27.78 -43.78 16.92
CA ARG A 98 -28.33 -43.22 18.18
C ARG A 98 -27.32 -43.20 19.35
N ARG A 99 -27.74 -42.62 20.49
CA ARG A 99 -26.94 -42.19 21.64
C ARG A 99 -26.78 -43.25 22.75
N ALA A 100 -25.69 -43.11 23.52
CA ALA A 100 -25.55 -43.33 24.97
C ALA A 100 -25.64 -44.76 25.55
N GLY A 101 -24.82 -45.04 26.58
CA GLY A 101 -24.89 -46.26 27.39
C GLY A 101 -23.62 -46.56 28.21
N VAL A 102 -23.63 -46.17 29.48
CA VAL A 102 -22.63 -46.45 30.54
C VAL A 102 -22.29 -47.95 30.69
N GLY A 103 -21.03 -48.34 31.01
CA GLY A 103 -20.76 -49.72 31.49
C GLY A 103 -19.29 -50.17 31.69
N LEU A 104 -18.84 -50.16 32.96
CA LEU A 104 -17.66 -50.77 33.62
C LEU A 104 -17.05 -52.10 33.09
N GLY A 105 -15.73 -52.29 33.30
CA GLY A 105 -14.94 -53.55 33.20
C GLY A 105 -13.64 -53.35 32.39
N ALA A 106 -12.38 -53.55 32.87
CA ALA A 106 -11.72 -54.66 33.58
C ALA A 106 -11.53 -55.93 32.70
N ALA A 107 -10.35 -56.56 32.56
CA ALA A 107 -8.96 -56.25 32.96
C ALA A 107 -7.94 -57.12 32.14
N GLY A 108 -6.62 -56.92 32.33
CA GLY A 108 -5.53 -57.71 31.68
C GLY A 108 -4.74 -56.89 30.65
N LEU A 109 -3.50 -56.41 30.83
CA LEU A 109 -2.38 -56.69 31.76
C LEU A 109 -1.35 -57.74 31.29
N ALA A 110 -0.47 -57.33 30.36
CA ALA A 110 0.88 -57.88 30.15
C ALA A 110 1.76 -56.85 29.40
N ALA A 111 3.08 -56.75 29.61
CA ALA A 111 3.86 -56.39 30.81
C ALA A 111 5.36 -56.56 30.48
N GLY A 112 6.17 -55.52 30.68
CA GLY A 112 7.63 -55.53 30.46
C GLY A 112 8.22 -54.11 30.64
N ARG A 113 8.63 -53.71 31.86
CA ARG A 113 9.98 -53.89 32.49
C ARG A 113 11.03 -52.94 31.88
N ALA A 114 11.93 -52.28 32.62
CA ALA A 114 12.17 -52.09 34.08
C ALA A 114 13.22 -50.94 34.26
N ALA A 115 13.56 -50.33 35.41
CA ALA A 115 13.00 -50.21 36.78
C ALA A 115 13.65 -48.97 37.49
N PRO A 116 13.08 -48.44 38.60
CA PRO A 116 13.56 -47.21 39.27
C PRO A 116 14.41 -47.44 40.56
N VAL A 117 15.04 -46.38 41.07
CA VAL A 117 15.78 -46.32 42.36
C VAL A 117 15.42 -45.03 43.12
N ALA A 118 15.48 -45.04 44.46
CA ALA A 118 15.07 -43.95 45.37
C ALA A 118 16.18 -43.52 46.35
N PRO A 119 16.00 -42.38 47.07
CA PRO A 119 16.04 -42.38 48.55
C PRO A 119 14.91 -41.52 49.18
N ARG A 120 14.20 -41.89 50.25
CA ARG A 120 14.52 -42.19 51.68
C ARG A 120 14.65 -40.97 52.62
N HIS A 121 13.88 -41.00 53.73
CA HIS A 121 13.84 -40.03 54.85
C HIS A 121 14.60 -40.53 56.10
N ARG A 122 15.12 -39.59 56.93
CA ARG A 122 15.31 -39.59 58.41
C ARG A 122 16.23 -38.40 58.81
N ALA A 123 16.30 -37.84 60.03
CA ALA A 123 15.52 -37.96 61.29
C ALA A 123 15.63 -36.64 62.13
N ARG A 124 15.15 -36.63 63.39
CA ARG A 124 15.09 -35.45 64.31
C ARG A 124 16.33 -35.31 65.22
N GLY A 125 16.53 -34.10 65.76
CA GLY A 125 17.36 -33.80 66.95
C GLY A 125 16.72 -32.70 67.82
N ARG A 126 17.17 -32.55 69.09
CA ARG A 126 16.73 -31.54 70.08
C ARG A 126 17.95 -30.94 70.80
N GLY A 127 17.87 -29.69 71.27
CA GLY A 127 18.91 -29.02 72.08
C GLY A 127 18.61 -27.52 72.22
N ASP A 128 19.00 -26.91 73.35
CA ASP A 128 18.12 -26.02 74.12
C ASP A 128 18.90 -24.89 74.87
N ILE A 129 18.20 -23.97 75.55
CA ILE A 129 18.67 -23.07 76.64
C ILE A 129 19.52 -21.81 76.28
N ARG A 130 18.85 -20.63 76.36
CA ARG A 130 19.27 -19.32 76.97
C ARG A 130 20.47 -18.51 76.36
N ASP A 131 20.69 -17.22 76.66
CA ASP A 131 20.00 -16.26 77.56
C ASP A 131 20.06 -14.79 77.06
N GLY A 132 19.16 -13.92 77.55
CA GLY A 132 19.23 -12.44 77.53
C GLY A 132 19.18 -11.67 76.18
N GLY A 133 18.59 -10.47 76.06
CA GLY A 133 17.69 -9.76 76.98
C GLY A 133 17.47 -8.27 76.66
N ALA A 134 16.19 -7.83 76.64
CA ALA A 134 15.69 -6.50 77.03
C ALA A 134 16.12 -5.21 76.26
N ARG A 135 15.29 -4.15 76.09
CA ARG A 135 13.85 -3.91 76.41
C ARG A 135 13.33 -2.60 75.76
N ASP A 136 12.02 -2.54 75.49
CA ASP A 136 11.11 -1.37 75.67
C ASP A 136 11.37 -0.04 74.91
N ARG A 137 10.41 0.90 74.70
CA ARG A 137 8.95 1.00 74.94
C ARG A 137 8.40 2.05 73.92
N GLY A 138 7.12 2.13 73.54
CA GLY A 138 5.94 1.28 73.79
C GLY A 138 4.61 2.05 73.59
N VAL A 139 3.47 1.40 73.87
CA VAL A 139 2.16 1.99 74.30
C VAL A 139 1.31 2.79 73.25
N ARG A 140 -0.03 2.85 73.28
CA ARG A 140 -1.13 1.83 73.45
C ARG A 140 -2.52 2.49 73.21
N THR A 141 -3.56 1.66 72.99
CA THR A 141 -5.01 1.89 73.27
C THR A 141 -5.86 2.88 72.45
N ARG A 142 -7.20 2.73 72.59
CA ARG A 142 -8.33 3.45 71.93
C ARG A 142 -9.18 4.20 72.99
N LEU A 143 -10.00 5.19 72.60
CA LEU A 143 -11.50 5.16 72.65
C LEU A 143 -12.17 6.56 72.49
N ASP A 144 -13.32 6.56 71.80
CA ASP A 144 -14.59 7.33 71.90
C ASP A 144 -14.70 8.88 72.00
N GLY A 145 -15.71 9.43 71.27
CA GLY A 145 -16.51 10.61 71.67
C GLY A 145 -16.83 11.70 70.63
N GLY A 146 -18.13 11.94 70.29
CA GLY A 146 -18.60 13.24 69.75
C GLY A 146 -19.58 13.25 68.54
N VAL A 147 -20.85 13.67 68.77
CA VAL A 147 -22.04 13.70 67.85
C VAL A 147 -23.09 14.69 68.48
N PRO A 148 -24.11 15.36 67.83
CA PRO A 148 -24.69 15.32 66.45
C PRO A 148 -25.07 16.68 65.72
N ARG A 149 -25.46 16.59 64.43
CA ARG A 149 -26.56 17.32 63.68
C ARG A 149 -26.60 18.87 63.51
N ARG A 150 -26.76 19.30 62.23
CA ARG A 150 -27.73 20.29 61.61
C ARG A 150 -27.10 20.82 60.28
N GLY A 151 -27.81 21.23 59.22
CA GLY A 151 -29.23 21.23 58.84
C GLY A 151 -29.43 21.71 57.37
N ARG A 152 -30.53 21.34 56.70
CA ARG A 152 -30.95 21.78 55.34
C ARG A 152 -31.60 23.20 55.40
N PRO A 153 -31.82 23.98 54.29
CA PRO A 153 -32.48 23.57 53.04
C PRO A 153 -31.99 24.28 51.74
N GLY A 154 -32.86 24.39 50.71
CA GLY A 154 -32.64 25.12 49.44
C GLY A 154 -33.95 25.46 48.71
N ARG A 155 -33.91 25.65 47.38
CA ARG A 155 -34.95 26.07 46.38
C ARG A 155 -35.06 27.58 46.09
N SER A 156 -35.36 27.87 44.80
CA SER A 156 -35.97 29.10 44.22
C SER A 156 -35.26 30.46 44.42
N GLY A 157 -35.34 31.44 43.51
CA GLY A 157 -35.98 31.52 42.19
C GLY A 157 -36.46 32.95 41.84
N ARG A 158 -36.40 33.34 40.56
CA ARG A 158 -37.00 34.55 39.94
C ARG A 158 -36.47 35.97 40.27
N ALA A 159 -35.65 36.47 39.32
CA ALA A 159 -36.00 37.56 38.40
C ALA A 159 -35.80 39.07 38.76
N ARG A 160 -35.76 39.86 37.66
CA ARG A 160 -35.74 41.34 37.52
C ARG A 160 -34.41 42.05 37.82
N GLY A 161 -34.22 43.19 37.16
CA GLY A 161 -33.08 44.10 37.28
C GLY A 161 -33.38 45.45 36.62
N ARG A 162 -32.47 46.44 36.72
CA ARG A 162 -32.51 47.73 36.00
C ARG A 162 -31.13 48.43 36.04
N ALA A 163 -30.94 49.47 35.21
CA ALA A 163 -29.64 50.09 34.94
C ALA A 163 -29.38 51.42 35.67
N ARG A 164 -28.09 51.80 35.77
CA ARG A 164 -27.46 53.12 36.07
C ARG A 164 -25.91 52.93 35.97
N ALA A 165 -25.03 53.92 35.78
CA ALA A 165 -25.08 55.25 35.14
C ALA A 165 -23.62 55.75 34.91
N ARG A 166 -23.41 56.88 34.20
CA ARG A 166 -22.08 57.49 33.90
C ARG A 166 -21.62 58.55 34.93
N PRO A 167 -20.30 58.83 35.02
CA PRO A 167 -19.72 60.19 35.04
C PRO A 167 -19.31 60.60 33.61
N ARG A 168 -19.61 61.79 33.04
CA ARG A 168 -19.38 63.22 33.36
C ARG A 168 -18.06 63.81 32.81
N ARG A 169 -18.19 64.95 32.10
CA ARG A 169 -17.14 65.88 31.59
C ARG A 169 -17.10 67.15 32.48
N PRO A 170 -16.13 68.09 32.36
CA PRO A 170 -16.05 69.10 31.28
C PRO A 170 -14.94 68.80 30.25
N GLY A 171 -14.68 69.59 29.20
CA GLY A 171 -15.38 70.75 28.62
C GLY A 171 -15.44 70.62 27.07
N LEU A 172 -15.07 71.59 26.22
CA LEU A 172 -15.22 73.07 26.22
C LEU A 172 -15.00 73.59 24.77
N GLY A 173 -15.07 74.92 24.52
CA GLY A 173 -14.73 75.58 23.24
C GLY A 173 -15.91 75.92 22.31
N ARG A 174 -15.95 77.13 21.75
CA ARG A 174 -17.08 77.70 20.94
C ARG A 174 -16.59 78.35 19.64
N ARG A 175 -17.34 78.15 18.53
CA ARG A 175 -17.80 79.14 17.51
C ARG A 175 -18.69 78.41 16.48
N ARG A 176 -20.00 78.70 16.43
CA ARG A 176 -20.75 79.64 15.54
C ARG A 176 -21.09 79.04 14.15
N GLY A 177 -22.38 79.11 13.76
CA GLY A 177 -22.90 78.81 12.40
C GLY A 177 -22.80 80.02 11.45
N PRO A 178 -23.58 80.13 10.34
CA PRO A 178 -24.91 79.55 10.03
C PRO A 178 -24.86 78.50 8.87
N GLY A 179 -25.94 77.98 8.27
CA GLY A 179 -27.39 78.06 8.54
C GLY A 179 -28.26 78.39 7.31
N ARG A 180 -28.85 77.36 6.66
CA ARG A 180 -29.98 77.41 5.71
C ARG A 180 -30.77 76.09 5.92
N ALA A 181 -32.00 76.16 6.44
CA ALA A 181 -33.27 76.39 5.74
C ALA A 181 -33.89 75.07 5.20
N ARG A 182 -35.05 74.69 5.76
CA ARG A 182 -35.88 73.57 5.28
C ARG A 182 -36.98 74.10 4.35
N LEU A 183 -37.40 73.27 3.40
CA LEU A 183 -38.82 73.14 3.03
C LEU A 183 -39.19 71.65 3.03
N ALA A 184 -40.48 71.35 3.17
CA ALA A 184 -41.00 70.00 3.30
C ALA A 184 -42.40 69.87 2.66
N GLY A 185 -42.72 68.67 2.20
CA GLY A 185 -43.92 68.33 1.42
C GLY A 185 -43.52 67.31 0.34
N ALA A 186 -44.27 66.23 0.08
CA ALA A 186 -45.49 65.73 0.73
C ALA A 186 -45.43 64.18 0.88
N ASP A 187 -46.57 63.56 1.20
CA ASP A 187 -46.80 62.10 1.22
C ASP A 187 -46.36 61.41 -0.10
N ASP A 188 -45.98 60.12 -0.13
CA ASP A 188 -46.95 59.01 0.00
C ASP A 188 -46.32 57.62 0.32
N ARG A 189 -47.19 56.69 0.74
CA ARG A 189 -47.14 55.21 0.69
C ARG A 189 -45.80 54.48 0.84
N ARG A 190 -45.65 53.79 1.99
CA ARG A 190 -44.64 52.72 2.20
C ARG A 190 -44.97 51.46 1.39
N GLY A 191 -44.39 51.32 0.19
CA GLY A 191 -44.34 50.03 -0.51
C GLY A 191 -43.44 49.00 0.23
N PRO A 192 -43.78 47.69 0.23
CA PRO A 192 -42.96 46.67 0.86
C PRO A 192 -41.64 46.48 0.10
N ARG A 193 -40.50 46.62 0.79
CA ARG A 193 -39.17 46.41 0.20
C ARG A 193 -39.01 44.96 -0.26
N ALA A 194 -39.12 44.73 -1.57
CA ALA A 194 -38.90 43.42 -2.18
C ALA A 194 -37.50 42.89 -1.83
N ARG A 195 -37.42 41.69 -1.26
CA ARG A 195 -36.15 40.99 -1.08
C ARG A 195 -35.55 40.69 -2.46
N PRO A 196 -34.25 40.93 -2.70
CA PRO A 196 -33.64 40.64 -4.00
C PRO A 196 -33.79 39.15 -4.32
N ARG A 197 -34.47 38.84 -5.43
CA ARG A 197 -34.65 37.46 -5.91
C ARG A 197 -33.27 36.83 -6.13
N ARG A 198 -32.95 35.76 -5.40
CA ARG A 198 -31.73 34.99 -5.59
C ARG A 198 -31.83 34.27 -6.94
N GLY A 199 -31.12 34.78 -7.95
CA GLY A 199 -31.24 34.35 -9.35
C GLY A 199 -30.87 32.88 -9.63
N PRO A 200 -31.31 32.33 -10.77
CA PRO A 200 -31.18 30.89 -11.09
C PRO A 200 -29.73 30.40 -11.16
N GLU A 201 -28.79 31.25 -11.61
CA GLU A 201 -27.36 30.92 -11.68
C GLU A 201 -26.79 30.44 -10.33
N ARG A 202 -27.16 31.10 -9.22
CA ARG A 202 -26.70 30.68 -7.89
C ARG A 202 -27.26 29.31 -7.50
N ALA A 203 -28.48 28.97 -7.93
CA ALA A 203 -29.05 27.65 -7.72
C ALA A 203 -28.34 26.58 -8.57
N ILE A 204 -27.96 26.91 -9.81
CA ILE A 204 -27.20 26.03 -10.72
C ILE A 204 -25.81 25.72 -10.13
N VAL A 205 -25.03 26.75 -9.76
CA VAL A 205 -23.67 26.59 -9.21
C VAL A 205 -23.67 25.76 -7.92
N VAL A 206 -24.68 25.95 -7.05
CA VAL A 206 -24.85 25.15 -5.83
C VAL A 206 -25.22 23.69 -6.15
N ARG A 207 -26.12 23.44 -7.11
CA ARG A 207 -26.53 22.08 -7.50
C ARG A 207 -25.38 21.27 -8.08
N ASP A 208 -24.57 21.85 -8.98
CA ASP A 208 -23.36 21.23 -9.52
C ASP A 208 -22.32 20.98 -8.40
N ALA A 209 -22.10 21.95 -7.49
CA ALA A 209 -21.18 21.77 -6.36
C ALA A 209 -21.60 20.63 -5.41
N THR A 210 -22.89 20.44 -5.18
CA THR A 210 -23.43 19.31 -4.40
C THR A 210 -23.31 17.99 -5.16
N GLY A 211 -23.61 17.97 -6.47
CA GLY A 211 -23.48 16.78 -7.31
C GLY A 211 -22.05 16.24 -7.37
N TYR A 212 -21.06 17.13 -7.55
CA TYR A 212 -19.64 16.78 -7.48
C TYR A 212 -19.24 16.16 -6.14
N ARG A 213 -19.69 16.74 -5.02
CA ARG A 213 -19.39 16.21 -3.68
C ARG A 213 -19.98 14.82 -3.47
N ALA A 214 -21.25 14.62 -3.82
CA ALA A 214 -21.92 13.32 -3.71
C ALA A 214 -21.20 12.23 -4.52
N ALA A 215 -20.82 12.54 -5.78
CA ALA A 215 -20.07 11.62 -6.62
C ALA A 215 -18.67 11.29 -6.04
N LEU A 216 -17.94 12.29 -5.55
CA LEU A 216 -16.61 12.06 -4.93
C LEU A 216 -16.71 11.20 -3.67
N THR A 217 -17.69 11.46 -2.80
CA THR A 217 -17.93 10.62 -1.60
C THR A 217 -18.27 9.20 -2.01
N ALA A 218 -19.15 8.99 -3.00
CA ALA A 218 -19.54 7.65 -3.43
C ALA A 218 -18.39 6.87 -4.09
N ILE A 219 -17.54 7.52 -4.90
CA ILE A 219 -16.31 6.90 -5.44
C ILE A 219 -15.35 6.53 -4.29
N THR A 220 -15.21 7.39 -3.28
CA THR A 220 -14.37 7.12 -2.11
C THR A 220 -14.90 5.92 -1.32
N LEU A 221 -16.22 5.83 -1.10
CA LEU A 221 -16.86 4.69 -0.45
C LEU A 221 -16.72 3.39 -1.28
N LEU A 222 -16.73 3.46 -2.61
CA LEU A 222 -16.44 2.31 -3.48
C LEU A 222 -14.99 1.84 -3.33
N VAL A 223 -14.00 2.75 -3.34
CA VAL A 223 -12.59 2.40 -3.09
C VAL A 223 -12.42 1.74 -1.72
N VAL A 224 -13.06 2.28 -0.67
CA VAL A 224 -13.02 1.72 0.68
C VAL A 224 -13.72 0.37 0.78
N ALA A 225 -14.87 0.17 0.12
CA ALA A 225 -15.58 -1.11 0.11
C ALA A 225 -14.78 -2.20 -0.64
N VAL A 226 -14.18 -1.87 -1.79
CA VAL A 226 -13.28 -2.76 -2.51
C VAL A 226 -12.05 -3.12 -1.68
N ALA A 227 -11.46 -2.16 -0.96
CA ALA A 227 -10.32 -2.43 -0.08
C ALA A 227 -10.72 -3.27 1.16
N ALA A 228 -11.89 -3.03 1.75
CA ALA A 228 -12.42 -3.87 2.83
C ALA A 228 -12.76 -5.31 2.34
N ALA A 229 -13.22 -5.46 1.10
CA ALA A 229 -13.37 -6.77 0.47
C ALA A 229 -12.00 -7.46 0.31
N TRP A 230 -10.95 -6.76 -0.14
CA TRP A 230 -9.59 -7.31 -0.22
C TRP A 230 -8.98 -7.67 1.16
N ALA A 231 -9.22 -6.86 2.20
CA ALA A 231 -8.79 -7.13 3.57
C ALA A 231 -9.33 -8.46 4.13
N VAL A 232 -10.54 -8.83 3.71
CA VAL A 232 -11.24 -10.06 4.12
C VAL A 232 -10.97 -11.22 3.16
N LEU A 233 -10.84 -10.95 1.86
CA LEU A 233 -10.65 -11.95 0.81
C LEU A 233 -9.20 -12.43 0.69
N THR A 234 -8.21 -11.62 1.07
CA THR A 234 -6.81 -12.08 1.05
C THR A 234 -6.64 -13.12 2.16
N PRO A 235 -6.17 -14.36 1.89
CA PRO A 235 -5.89 -15.32 2.96
C PRO A 235 -4.93 -14.73 4.00
N ALA A 236 -5.01 -15.21 5.23
CA ALA A 236 -4.16 -14.73 6.30
C ALA A 236 -2.67 -14.87 5.93
N PHE A 237 -1.90 -13.79 6.12
CA PHE A 237 -0.46 -13.73 5.90
C PHE A 237 0.05 -13.97 4.46
N ARG A 238 -0.83 -14.17 3.47
CA ARG A 238 -0.42 -14.33 2.05
C ARG A 238 -0.02 -13.00 1.39
N ALA A 239 -0.23 -11.85 2.03
CA ALA A 239 0.28 -10.60 1.50
C ALA A 239 1.81 -10.44 1.76
N PRO A 240 2.57 -9.82 0.84
CA PRO A 240 4.02 -9.70 0.97
C PRO A 240 4.47 -9.00 2.27
N ASP A 241 5.39 -9.65 2.98
CA ASP A 241 5.98 -9.22 4.27
C ASP A 241 4.97 -9.09 5.44
N GLU A 242 3.71 -9.52 5.28
CA GLU A 242 2.63 -9.32 6.26
C GLU A 242 2.89 -9.94 7.65
N PRO A 243 3.41 -11.18 7.80
CA PRO A 243 3.78 -11.72 9.12
C PRO A 243 4.76 -10.83 9.87
N GLN A 244 5.77 -10.31 9.18
CA GLN A 244 6.82 -9.49 9.78
C GLN A 244 6.29 -8.10 10.11
N HIS A 245 5.43 -7.53 9.25
CA HIS A 245 4.69 -6.31 9.58
C HIS A 245 3.89 -6.45 10.87
N VAL A 246 3.02 -7.47 10.98
CA VAL A 246 2.22 -7.72 12.20
C VAL A 246 3.11 -8.01 13.41
N ASN A 247 4.17 -8.80 13.26
CA ASN A 247 5.11 -9.12 14.34
C ASN A 247 5.82 -7.86 14.91
N SER A 248 6.17 -6.91 14.04
CA SER A 248 6.73 -5.63 14.46
C SER A 248 5.71 -4.66 15.07
N VAL A 249 4.42 -4.78 14.72
CA VAL A 249 3.34 -4.11 15.45
C VAL A 249 3.19 -4.69 16.86
N LEU A 250 3.13 -6.03 16.98
CA LEU A 250 3.07 -6.72 18.27
C LEU A 250 4.26 -6.36 19.17
N ARG A 251 5.48 -6.29 18.62
CA ARG A 251 6.66 -5.89 19.37
C ARG A 251 6.49 -4.51 20.04
N LEU A 252 5.89 -3.55 19.37
CA LEU A 252 5.63 -2.22 19.95
C LEU A 252 4.39 -2.16 20.84
N ALA A 253 3.40 -3.03 20.62
CA ALA A 253 2.22 -3.15 21.48
C ALA A 253 2.51 -3.82 22.83
N TYR A 254 3.60 -4.59 22.93
CA TYR A 254 4.04 -5.25 24.17
C TYR A 254 5.43 -4.75 24.64
N ASP A 255 5.76 -3.48 24.40
CA ASP A 255 6.98 -2.78 24.88
C ASP A 255 8.35 -3.42 24.52
N GLY A 256 8.39 -4.36 23.57
CA GLY A 256 9.59 -5.03 23.08
C GLY A 256 10.56 -4.17 22.26
N GLY A 257 10.35 -2.86 22.19
CA GLY A 257 11.26 -1.87 21.62
C GLY A 257 11.50 -1.97 20.10
N TRP A 258 12.56 -1.31 19.64
CA TRP A 258 12.99 -1.32 18.23
C TRP A 258 14.49 -1.69 18.14
N PRO A 259 14.84 -2.99 18.20
CA PRO A 259 16.22 -3.47 18.16
C PRO A 259 16.87 -3.23 16.79
N ALA A 260 18.17 -3.51 16.65
CA ALA A 260 18.87 -3.21 15.41
C ALA A 260 18.34 -4.06 14.22
N PRO A 261 18.55 -3.60 12.97
CA PRO A 261 18.30 -4.38 11.77
C PRO A 261 19.00 -5.74 11.83
N GLY A 262 18.25 -6.83 11.65
CA GLY A 262 18.77 -8.20 11.76
C GLY A 262 18.79 -8.80 13.17
N GLU A 263 18.58 -8.02 14.23
CA GLU A 263 18.44 -8.53 15.61
C GLU A 263 17.00 -8.92 15.94
N ALA A 264 16.01 -8.29 15.32
CA ALA A 264 14.60 -8.55 15.53
C ALA A 264 14.21 -10.00 15.20
N ARG A 265 13.28 -10.57 16.00
CA ARG A 265 12.84 -11.97 15.88
C ARG A 265 11.32 -12.10 15.84
N MET A 266 10.87 -13.17 15.18
CA MET A 266 9.47 -13.61 15.12
C MET A 266 9.02 -14.19 16.46
N SER A 267 7.87 -13.74 16.97
CA SER A 267 7.33 -14.15 18.27
C SER A 267 6.68 -15.54 18.25
N PRO A 268 6.53 -16.21 19.42
CA PRO A 268 5.72 -17.42 19.55
C PRO A 268 4.31 -17.27 18.97
N ALA A 269 3.64 -16.14 19.23
CA ALA A 269 2.33 -15.80 18.68
C ALA A 269 2.32 -15.83 17.16
N MET A 270 3.25 -15.11 16.52
CA MET A 270 3.31 -15.04 15.06
C MET A 270 3.70 -16.38 14.44
N ASN A 271 4.62 -17.12 15.05
CA ASN A 271 5.00 -18.45 14.57
C ASN A 271 3.85 -19.46 14.73
N GLY A 272 3.00 -19.33 15.75
CA GLY A 272 1.75 -20.08 15.87
C GLY A 272 0.72 -19.68 14.80
N ALA A 273 0.43 -18.39 14.68
CA ALA A 273 -0.53 -17.84 13.73
C ALA A 273 -0.20 -18.21 12.26
N ARG A 274 1.08 -18.09 11.85
CA ARG A 274 1.55 -18.50 10.50
C ARG A 274 1.24 -19.97 10.18
N ARG A 275 1.40 -20.88 11.16
CA ARG A 275 1.06 -22.30 10.99
C ARG A 275 -0.45 -22.53 10.98
N GLN A 276 -1.17 -21.94 11.93
CA GLN A 276 -2.64 -22.05 11.99
C GLN A 276 -3.33 -21.46 10.76
N ALA A 277 -2.71 -20.50 10.06
CA ALA A 277 -3.16 -19.89 8.81
C ALA A 277 -2.76 -20.67 7.54
N ALA A 278 -2.08 -21.81 7.67
CA ALA A 278 -1.53 -22.59 6.55
C ALA A 278 -0.69 -21.76 5.55
N LEU A 279 0.21 -20.90 6.05
CA LEU A 279 1.06 -20.04 5.19
C LEU A 279 2.01 -20.84 4.28
N GLU A 280 2.37 -22.06 4.66
CA GLU A 280 3.37 -22.89 3.97
C GLU A 280 2.77 -23.81 2.88
N SER A 281 1.44 -23.86 2.73
CA SER A 281 0.76 -24.65 1.70
C SER A 281 0.78 -23.96 0.31
N ASP A 282 0.40 -24.67 -0.75
CA ASP A 282 0.23 -24.08 -2.08
C ASP A 282 -1.18 -23.49 -2.28
N LEU A 283 -1.33 -22.43 -3.08
CA LEU A 283 -2.65 -21.92 -3.50
C LEU A 283 -3.12 -22.65 -4.77
N PRO A 284 -4.44 -22.91 -4.95
CA PRO A 284 -4.96 -23.82 -5.99
C PRO A 284 -4.86 -23.31 -7.46
N TRP A 285 -4.23 -22.16 -7.71
CA TRP A 285 -4.07 -21.54 -9.03
C TRP A 285 -2.86 -20.60 -9.03
N PRO A 286 -2.03 -20.49 -10.10
CA PRO A 286 -2.33 -20.80 -11.51
C PRO A 286 -1.54 -21.97 -12.12
N HIS A 287 -0.79 -22.73 -11.32
CA HIS A 287 -0.08 -23.92 -11.75
C HIS A 287 -0.74 -25.13 -11.07
N TRP A 288 -0.79 -26.29 -11.74
CA TRP A 288 -1.46 -27.47 -11.19
C TRP A 288 -0.88 -27.84 -9.83
N ASN A 289 -1.75 -28.21 -8.88
CA ASN A 289 -1.43 -28.56 -7.49
C ASN A 289 -0.09 -29.31 -7.41
N ARG A 290 0.93 -28.67 -6.83
CA ARG A 290 2.25 -29.28 -6.63
C ARG A 290 2.09 -30.50 -5.72
N HIS A 291 2.12 -31.70 -6.30
CA HIS A 291 1.85 -32.96 -5.58
C HIS A 291 2.88 -33.27 -4.46
N ASP A 292 4.01 -32.57 -4.46
CA ASP A 292 5.06 -32.55 -3.44
C ASP A 292 4.77 -31.56 -2.27
N VAL A 293 3.71 -30.75 -2.35
CA VAL A 293 3.38 -29.69 -1.39
C VAL A 293 1.92 -29.83 -0.93
N VAL A 294 1.67 -29.63 0.37
CA VAL A 294 0.31 -29.57 0.93
C VAL A 294 -0.47 -28.43 0.28
N GLN A 295 -1.70 -28.67 -0.16
CA GLN A 295 -2.53 -27.66 -0.84
C GLN A 295 -3.43 -26.94 0.16
N TYR A 296 -3.63 -25.62 -0.01
CA TYR A 296 -4.50 -24.80 0.85
C TYR A 296 -5.98 -25.24 0.80
N THR A 297 -6.37 -25.98 -0.25
CA THR A 297 -7.69 -26.60 -0.37
C THR A 297 -7.89 -27.80 0.57
N ASP A 298 -6.79 -28.44 0.96
CA ASP A 298 -6.76 -29.76 1.60
C ASP A 298 -6.44 -29.64 3.12
N VAL A 299 -6.13 -28.41 3.58
CA VAL A 299 -5.97 -28.09 5.00
C VAL A 299 -7.30 -27.60 5.56
N GLU A 300 -7.83 -28.33 6.54
CA GLU A 300 -8.99 -27.89 7.32
C GLU A 300 -8.59 -26.68 8.21
N PRO A 301 -9.39 -25.59 8.25
CA PRO A 301 -9.12 -24.47 9.14
C PRO A 301 -9.17 -24.90 10.61
N VAL A 302 -8.23 -24.39 11.42
CA VAL A 302 -8.28 -24.60 12.88
C VAL A 302 -9.60 -24.06 13.44
N PRO A 303 -10.33 -24.80 14.31
CA PRO A 303 -11.57 -24.33 14.93
C PRO A 303 -11.44 -22.97 15.60
N ASP A 304 -12.52 -22.21 15.60
CA ASP A 304 -12.55 -20.82 16.06
C ASP A 304 -12.17 -20.67 17.54
N GLU A 305 -12.46 -21.69 18.35
CA GLU A 305 -12.12 -21.85 19.76
C GLU A 305 -10.69 -22.36 20.02
N GLU A 306 -10.02 -22.92 19.00
CA GLU A 306 -8.64 -23.48 19.08
C GLU A 306 -7.57 -22.54 18.47
N ARG A 307 -7.98 -21.44 17.85
CA ARG A 307 -7.06 -20.43 17.30
C ARG A 307 -6.33 -19.67 18.40
N LEU A 308 -5.03 -19.43 18.18
CA LEU A 308 -4.14 -18.76 19.11
C LEU A 308 -4.64 -17.35 19.44
N VAL A 309 -4.73 -17.07 20.74
CA VAL A 309 -4.94 -15.73 21.30
C VAL A 309 -3.58 -15.11 21.60
N VAL A 310 -3.38 -13.87 21.16
CA VAL A 310 -2.15 -13.12 21.45
C VAL A 310 -2.20 -12.61 22.89
N ALA A 311 -1.09 -12.74 23.61
CA ALA A 311 -0.97 -12.33 25.00
C ALA A 311 0.50 -12.01 25.35
N ALA A 312 0.74 -11.35 26.49
CA ALA A 312 2.06 -10.87 26.89
C ALA A 312 3.15 -11.97 27.05
N ASP A 313 2.76 -13.23 27.25
CA ASP A 313 3.66 -14.39 27.33
C ASP A 313 4.11 -14.91 25.95
N ASN A 314 3.35 -14.62 24.89
CA ASN A 314 3.56 -15.16 23.55
C ASN A 314 3.80 -14.09 22.46
N ALA A 315 3.49 -12.82 22.72
CA ALA A 315 3.61 -11.72 21.77
C ALA A 315 5.06 -11.28 21.50
N LEU A 316 5.99 -11.54 22.44
CA LEU A 316 7.42 -11.25 22.30
C LEU A 316 8.27 -12.53 22.12
N PRO A 317 9.40 -12.47 21.40
CA PRO A 317 10.38 -13.56 21.38
C PRO A 317 11.02 -13.75 22.76
N ALA A 318 11.23 -15.00 23.16
CA ALA A 318 11.94 -15.33 24.40
C ALA A 318 13.40 -14.81 24.36
N PRO A 319 13.98 -14.38 25.50
CA PRO A 319 15.36 -13.90 25.55
C PRO A 319 16.39 -14.97 25.12
N ALA A 320 16.91 -14.81 23.91
CA ALA A 320 18.15 -15.42 23.39
C ALA A 320 18.38 -16.92 23.70
N SER A 321 17.39 -17.78 23.47
CA SER A 321 17.50 -19.24 23.68
C SER A 321 17.50 -20.10 22.40
N GLY A 322 17.38 -19.47 21.21
CA GLY A 322 17.34 -20.15 19.92
C GLY A 322 18.55 -19.85 19.03
N GLY A 323 19.00 -20.85 18.26
CA GLY A 323 20.06 -20.69 17.26
C GLY A 323 19.68 -19.73 16.12
N TRP A 324 20.68 -19.13 15.49
CA TRP A 324 20.48 -18.14 14.42
C TRP A 324 19.93 -18.82 13.15
N SER A 325 18.64 -18.63 12.86
CA SER A 325 18.00 -19.10 11.62
C SER A 325 17.33 -17.95 10.90
N LEU A 326 17.56 -17.86 9.59
CA LEU A 326 17.09 -16.79 8.71
C LEU A 326 15.56 -16.61 8.76
N ASP A 327 14.80 -17.69 8.96
CA ASP A 327 13.33 -17.67 8.96
C ASP A 327 12.70 -17.33 10.32
N THR A 328 13.56 -17.08 11.32
CA THR A 328 13.19 -16.49 12.61
C THR A 328 13.43 -14.98 12.67
N VAL A 329 14.10 -14.40 11.67
CA VAL A 329 14.42 -12.97 11.60
C VAL A 329 13.21 -12.16 11.14
N ASP A 330 12.98 -11.02 11.79
CA ASP A 330 11.99 -10.02 11.39
C ASP A 330 12.73 -8.84 10.75
N GLN A 331 12.71 -8.74 9.42
CA GLN A 331 13.47 -7.71 8.70
C GLN A 331 12.95 -6.28 8.87
N MET A 332 11.79 -6.06 9.50
CA MET A 332 11.12 -4.76 9.51
C MET A 332 11.85 -3.66 10.27
N THR A 333 12.75 -3.97 11.21
CA THR A 333 13.53 -2.94 11.93
C THR A 333 14.54 -2.20 11.06
N GLN A 334 14.77 -2.66 9.82
CA GLN A 334 15.44 -1.88 8.76
C GLN A 334 14.67 -0.61 8.36
N HIS A 335 13.37 -0.56 8.65
CA HIS A 335 12.49 0.58 8.42
C HIS A 335 12.30 1.40 9.72
N PRO A 336 12.05 2.72 9.62
CA PRO A 336 11.68 3.53 10.77
C PRO A 336 10.29 3.18 11.34
N PRO A 337 10.06 3.46 12.64
CA PRO A 337 8.99 2.81 13.40
C PRO A 337 7.58 3.41 13.27
N LEU A 338 7.36 4.54 12.56
CA LEU A 338 6.11 5.32 12.71
C LEU A 338 4.84 4.55 12.38
N TYR A 339 4.85 3.77 11.28
CA TYR A 339 3.72 2.93 10.90
C TYR A 339 3.37 1.92 12.00
N TYR A 340 4.39 1.21 12.49
CA TYR A 340 4.24 0.15 13.49
C TYR A 340 3.77 0.70 14.84
N ALA A 341 4.27 1.87 15.24
CA ALA A 341 3.81 2.57 16.45
C ALA A 341 2.36 3.04 16.33
N ALA A 342 1.94 3.55 15.15
CA ALA A 342 0.56 3.95 14.90
C ALA A 342 -0.40 2.75 14.88
N ALA A 343 0.03 1.63 14.29
CA ALA A 343 -0.72 0.37 14.28
C ALA A 343 -0.80 -0.28 15.68
N ALA A 344 0.24 -0.19 16.50
CA ALA A 344 0.20 -0.64 17.90
C ALA A 344 -0.77 0.20 18.73
N ALA A 345 -0.72 1.53 18.59
CA ALA A 345 -1.68 2.44 19.21
C ALA A 345 -3.14 2.15 18.76
N TRP A 346 -3.35 1.71 17.51
CA TRP A 346 -4.65 1.26 17.02
C TRP A 346 -5.12 -0.04 17.69
N LEU A 347 -4.25 -1.04 17.88
CA LEU A 347 -4.60 -2.27 18.60
C LEU A 347 -5.05 -1.98 20.03
N HIS A 348 -4.35 -1.10 20.76
CA HIS A 348 -4.76 -0.68 22.09
C HIS A 348 -6.07 0.13 22.08
N ALA A 349 -6.22 1.06 21.14
CA ALA A 349 -7.41 1.91 21.04
C ALA A 349 -8.68 1.13 20.62
N THR A 350 -8.53 -0.02 19.95
CA THR A 350 -9.64 -0.90 19.57
C THR A 350 -9.81 -2.12 20.48
N GLY A 351 -8.91 -2.33 21.45
CA GLY A 351 -8.95 -3.47 22.37
C GLY A 351 -8.61 -4.82 21.70
N THR A 352 -7.86 -4.80 20.60
CA THR A 352 -7.54 -5.99 19.78
C THR A 352 -6.09 -6.47 19.91
N ALA A 353 -5.29 -5.87 20.81
CA ALA A 353 -3.93 -6.32 21.09
C ALA A 353 -3.90 -7.76 21.60
N ASP A 354 -4.75 -8.08 22.59
CA ASP A 354 -4.88 -9.41 23.20
C ASP A 354 -5.96 -10.28 22.52
N ALA A 355 -6.21 -10.04 21.23
CA ALA A 355 -7.23 -10.78 20.48
C ALA A 355 -6.70 -12.09 19.89
N ARG A 356 -7.64 -12.92 19.44
CA ARG A 356 -7.37 -14.04 18.52
C ARG A 356 -6.66 -13.52 17.26
N TRP A 357 -5.66 -14.25 16.77
CA TRP A 357 -4.73 -13.72 15.77
C TRP A 357 -5.40 -13.24 14.46
N ASP A 358 -6.54 -13.83 14.09
CA ASP A 358 -7.32 -13.51 12.89
C ASP A 358 -8.17 -12.24 13.07
N HIS A 359 -8.79 -12.05 14.23
CA HIS A 359 -9.43 -10.79 14.61
C HIS A 359 -8.41 -9.65 14.71
N LEU A 360 -7.22 -9.92 15.24
CA LEU A 360 -6.11 -8.96 15.30
C LEU A 360 -5.63 -8.58 13.89
N LEU A 361 -5.41 -9.57 13.02
CA LEU A 361 -5.03 -9.35 11.63
C LEU A 361 -6.06 -8.51 10.88
N LEU A 362 -7.36 -8.84 10.99
CA LEU A 362 -8.42 -8.04 10.36
C LEU A 362 -8.48 -6.62 10.94
N SER A 363 -8.26 -6.44 12.25
CA SER A 363 -8.18 -5.11 12.87
C SER A 363 -7.07 -4.25 12.24
N LEU A 364 -5.89 -4.82 12.01
CA LEU A 364 -4.77 -4.12 11.36
C LEU A 364 -5.01 -3.88 9.87
N ARG A 365 -5.58 -4.84 9.14
CA ARG A 365 -5.97 -4.65 7.74
C ARG A 365 -7.00 -3.52 7.59
N LEU A 366 -7.94 -3.38 8.52
CA LEU A 366 -8.89 -2.27 8.56
C LEU A 366 -8.24 -0.91 8.92
N PHE A 367 -7.14 -0.90 9.68
CA PHE A 367 -6.32 0.30 9.88
C PHE A 367 -5.63 0.75 8.59
N ASP A 368 -5.08 -0.18 7.80
CA ASP A 368 -4.49 0.16 6.49
C ASP A 368 -5.57 0.63 5.48
N VAL A 369 -6.77 0.03 5.50
CA VAL A 369 -7.95 0.54 4.76
C VAL A 369 -8.33 1.96 5.20
N LEU A 370 -8.21 2.30 6.50
CA LEU A 370 -8.43 3.66 7.00
C LEU A 370 -7.36 4.65 6.47
N LEU A 371 -6.10 4.23 6.38
CA LEU A 371 -5.02 5.02 5.76
C LEU A 371 -5.22 5.21 4.24
N LEU A 372 -5.95 4.31 3.57
CA LEU A 372 -6.29 4.42 2.15
C LEU A 372 -7.39 5.45 1.85
N VAL A 373 -8.32 5.72 2.78
CA VAL A 373 -9.48 6.63 2.59
C VAL A 373 -9.12 7.98 1.95
N PRO A 374 -8.02 8.67 2.33
CA PRO A 374 -7.69 9.97 1.74
C PRO A 374 -7.13 9.90 0.32
N LEU A 375 -6.66 8.75 -0.17
CA LEU A 375 -6.01 8.62 -1.48
C LEU A 375 -6.89 9.11 -2.65
N PRO A 376 -8.13 8.63 -2.87
CA PRO A 376 -9.00 9.14 -3.94
C PRO A 376 -9.35 10.62 -3.75
N LEU A 377 -9.49 11.10 -2.50
CA LEU A 377 -9.75 12.50 -2.19
C LEU A 377 -8.56 13.40 -2.58
N LEU A 378 -7.33 12.95 -2.33
CA LEU A 378 -6.09 13.66 -2.65
C LEU A 378 -5.77 13.61 -4.15
N ALA A 379 -6.05 12.50 -4.84
CA ALA A 379 -5.97 12.42 -6.30
C ALA A 379 -6.97 13.40 -6.97
N ALA A 380 -8.22 13.43 -6.51
CA ALA A 380 -9.21 14.41 -6.93
C ALA A 380 -8.78 15.87 -6.63
N ALA A 381 -8.30 16.13 -5.41
CA ALA A 381 -7.84 17.46 -5.00
C ALA A 381 -6.64 17.94 -5.83
N THR A 382 -5.71 17.03 -6.19
CA THR A 382 -4.58 17.29 -7.09
C THR A 382 -5.08 17.72 -8.47
N ALA A 383 -5.92 16.91 -9.12
CA ALA A 383 -6.47 17.23 -10.44
C ALA A 383 -7.28 18.55 -10.43
N ARG A 384 -8.10 18.80 -9.39
CA ARG A 384 -8.81 20.07 -9.21
C ARG A 384 -7.86 21.26 -9.06
N THR A 385 -6.79 21.11 -8.29
CA THR A 385 -5.84 22.20 -8.03
C THR A 385 -5.13 22.59 -9.32
N LEU A 386 -4.64 21.63 -10.09
CA LEU A 386 -3.92 21.89 -11.35
C LEU A 386 -4.84 22.48 -12.43
N LEU A 387 -6.07 22.00 -12.54
CA LEU A 387 -7.03 22.51 -13.52
C LEU A 387 -7.67 23.84 -13.12
N GLY A 388 -7.83 24.12 -11.83
CA GLY A 388 -8.43 25.35 -11.32
C GLY A 388 -9.92 25.45 -11.66
N ASP A 389 -10.34 26.61 -12.19
CA ASP A 389 -11.73 26.87 -12.59
C ASP A 389 -12.09 26.35 -14.00
N ARG A 390 -11.17 25.62 -14.66
CA ARG A 390 -11.42 25.00 -15.99
C ARG A 390 -12.67 24.08 -15.94
N PRO A 391 -13.53 24.08 -16.98
CA PRO A 391 -14.77 23.30 -16.99
C PRO A 391 -14.58 21.77 -16.93
N GLU A 392 -13.35 21.28 -17.16
CA GLU A 392 -12.93 19.88 -17.01
C GLU A 392 -12.51 19.52 -15.57
N ALA A 393 -12.30 20.50 -14.68
CA ALA A 393 -11.72 20.29 -13.35
C ALA A 393 -12.51 19.33 -12.46
N ARG A 394 -13.85 19.39 -12.51
CA ARG A 394 -14.73 18.49 -11.74
C ARG A 394 -14.77 17.08 -12.35
N PRO A 395 -15.03 16.89 -13.67
CA PRO A 395 -14.92 15.58 -14.31
C PRO A 395 -13.55 14.89 -14.12
N ALA A 396 -12.46 15.61 -14.35
CA ALA A 396 -11.11 15.06 -14.23
C ALA A 396 -10.79 14.64 -12.79
N ALA A 397 -11.28 15.38 -11.78
CA ALA A 397 -11.09 15.01 -10.39
C ALA A 397 -11.88 13.76 -9.96
N LEU A 398 -13.09 13.56 -10.47
CA LEU A 398 -13.84 12.31 -10.25
C LEU A 398 -13.14 11.11 -10.92
N VAL A 399 -12.58 11.32 -12.12
CA VAL A 399 -11.76 10.31 -12.81
C VAL A 399 -10.42 10.06 -12.11
N ALA A 400 -9.77 11.06 -11.51
CA ALA A 400 -8.58 10.87 -10.70
C ALA A 400 -8.86 10.07 -9.40
N ALA A 401 -10.01 10.29 -8.76
CA ALA A 401 -10.46 9.45 -7.65
C ALA A 401 -10.75 8.01 -8.08
N GLY A 402 -11.49 7.83 -9.18
CA GLY A 402 -11.80 6.50 -9.73
C GLY A 402 -10.59 5.77 -10.33
N GLY A 403 -9.54 6.49 -10.69
CA GLY A 403 -8.32 5.94 -11.30
C GLY A 403 -7.61 4.89 -10.44
N VAL A 404 -7.75 4.96 -9.11
CA VAL A 404 -7.20 3.97 -8.17
C VAL A 404 -7.79 2.57 -8.41
N LEU A 405 -9.07 2.49 -8.80
CA LEU A 405 -9.76 1.21 -9.07
C LEU A 405 -9.21 0.46 -10.30
N PHE A 406 -8.50 1.16 -11.19
CA PHE A 406 -7.81 0.55 -12.34
C PHE A 406 -6.46 -0.09 -11.97
N VAL A 407 -6.06 -0.06 -10.70
CA VAL A 407 -4.85 -0.69 -10.18
C VAL A 407 -5.22 -1.64 -9.02
N PRO A 408 -5.82 -2.82 -9.29
CA PRO A 408 -6.28 -3.75 -8.26
C PRO A 408 -5.26 -4.13 -7.19
N MET A 409 -3.99 -4.30 -7.59
CA MET A 409 -2.88 -4.56 -6.68
C MET A 409 -2.73 -3.48 -5.58
N SER A 410 -3.12 -2.23 -5.85
CA SER A 410 -3.13 -1.19 -4.83
C SER A 410 -4.21 -1.40 -3.79
N ALA A 411 -5.38 -1.94 -4.15
CA ALA A 411 -6.41 -2.29 -3.17
C ALA A 411 -6.01 -3.52 -2.35
N HIS A 412 -5.38 -4.53 -2.96
CA HIS A 412 -4.85 -5.71 -2.25
C HIS A 412 -3.74 -5.34 -1.25
N ILE A 413 -2.68 -4.65 -1.70
CA ILE A 413 -1.54 -4.31 -0.85
C ILE A 413 -1.93 -3.29 0.23
N LEU A 414 -2.67 -2.23 -0.11
CA LEU A 414 -3.03 -1.16 0.82
C LEU A 414 -4.28 -1.49 1.67
N SER A 415 -4.67 -2.77 1.72
CA SER A 415 -5.60 -3.35 2.69
C SER A 415 -5.04 -4.60 3.37
N SER A 416 -3.78 -4.93 3.10
CA SER A 416 -2.96 -5.88 3.85
C SER A 416 -2.13 -5.09 4.87
N VAL A 417 -1.59 -5.72 5.92
CA VAL A 417 -0.82 -4.99 6.94
C VAL A 417 0.56 -4.60 6.41
N THR A 418 0.78 -3.34 6.03
CA THR A 418 2.08 -2.89 5.49
C THR A 418 2.41 -1.41 5.66
N ASN A 419 3.69 -1.10 5.91
CA ASN A 419 4.19 0.28 5.88
C ASN A 419 4.13 0.93 4.48
N ASP A 420 3.81 0.17 3.42
CA ASP A 420 3.48 0.73 2.10
C ASP A 420 2.17 1.55 2.12
N ALA A 421 1.24 1.32 3.07
CA ALA A 421 0.01 2.10 3.23
C ALA A 421 0.29 3.56 3.68
N LEU A 422 1.01 3.75 4.78
CA LEU A 422 1.29 5.08 5.32
C LEU A 422 2.24 5.90 4.43
N VAL A 423 3.20 5.27 3.73
CA VAL A 423 4.03 6.00 2.75
C VAL A 423 3.26 6.34 1.48
N THR A 424 2.26 5.53 1.08
CA THR A 424 1.33 5.86 -0.02
C THR A 424 0.46 7.06 0.31
N LEU A 425 -0.13 7.10 1.52
CA LEU A 425 -0.84 8.27 2.03
C LEU A 425 0.06 9.52 2.06
N SER A 426 1.29 9.38 2.55
CA SER A 426 2.28 10.47 2.58
C SER A 426 2.57 11.00 1.17
N GLY A 427 2.83 10.11 0.21
CA GLY A 427 3.04 10.44 -1.20
C GLY A 427 1.84 11.16 -1.85
N ALA A 428 0.62 10.77 -1.49
CA ALA A 428 -0.60 11.45 -1.95
C ALA A 428 -0.75 12.87 -1.38
N VAL A 429 -0.43 13.08 -0.09
CA VAL A 429 -0.42 14.42 0.53
C VAL A 429 0.65 15.31 -0.10
N ILE A 430 1.86 14.78 -0.28
CA ILE A 430 2.98 15.47 -0.96
C ILE A 430 2.59 15.87 -2.39
N THR A 431 1.98 14.96 -3.15
CA THR A 431 1.48 15.21 -4.53
C THR A 431 0.50 16.39 -4.57
N TRP A 432 -0.49 16.43 -3.67
CA TRP A 432 -1.47 17.51 -3.62
C TRP A 432 -0.85 18.85 -3.18
N LEU A 433 0.06 18.84 -2.21
CA LEU A 433 0.76 20.06 -1.78
C LEU A 433 1.70 20.59 -2.86
N VAL A 434 2.38 19.72 -3.61
CA VAL A 434 3.14 20.09 -4.83
C VAL A 434 2.24 20.73 -5.87
N ALA A 435 1.04 20.19 -6.11
CA ALA A 435 0.08 20.82 -7.02
C ALA A 435 -0.31 22.24 -6.59
N ARG A 436 -0.41 22.51 -5.28
CA ARG A 436 -0.63 23.88 -4.77
C ARG A 436 0.58 24.79 -5.00
N VAL A 437 1.80 24.31 -4.73
CA VAL A 437 3.05 25.07 -4.96
C VAL A 437 3.20 25.44 -6.44
N LEU A 438 2.94 24.51 -7.36
CA LEU A 438 2.94 24.77 -8.81
C LEU A 438 1.97 25.90 -9.19
N ARG A 439 0.76 25.91 -8.62
CA ARG A 439 -0.23 26.98 -8.80
C ARG A 439 0.09 28.30 -8.09
N GLY A 440 1.24 28.41 -7.42
CA GLY A 440 1.76 29.64 -6.81
C GLY A 440 1.63 29.73 -5.29
N ASP A 441 1.21 28.66 -4.60
CA ASP A 441 1.08 28.64 -3.14
C ASP A 441 2.44 28.55 -2.44
N LEU A 442 3.10 29.70 -2.29
CA LEU A 442 4.38 29.87 -1.57
C LEU A 442 4.18 30.20 -0.07
N GLY A 443 3.01 29.88 0.49
CA GLY A 443 2.66 30.14 1.87
C GLY A 443 3.46 29.27 2.86
N TRP A 444 3.85 29.84 4.00
CA TRP A 444 4.57 29.11 5.06
C TRP A 444 3.83 27.85 5.54
N ARG A 445 2.50 27.90 5.64
CA ARG A 445 1.66 26.73 5.99
C ARG A 445 1.83 25.58 5.00
N THR A 446 1.95 25.89 3.70
CA THR A 446 2.13 24.91 2.62
C THR A 446 3.54 24.32 2.66
N ALA A 447 4.57 25.15 2.92
CA ALA A 447 5.95 24.69 3.13
C ALA A 447 6.08 23.78 4.37
N VAL A 448 5.53 24.17 5.52
CA VAL A 448 5.56 23.35 6.74
C VAL A 448 4.76 22.05 6.56
N ALA A 449 3.55 22.09 5.99
CA ALA A 449 2.77 20.88 5.74
C ALA A 449 3.48 19.90 4.78
N LEU A 450 4.18 20.42 3.77
CA LEU A 450 4.96 19.60 2.82
C LEU A 450 6.20 19.00 3.48
N GLY A 451 6.87 19.76 4.35
CA GLY A 451 7.95 19.24 5.19
C GLY A 451 7.48 18.15 6.15
N VAL A 452 6.33 18.34 6.83
CA VAL A 452 5.73 17.32 7.70
C VAL A 452 5.35 16.07 6.92
N ALA A 453 4.72 16.20 5.74
CA ALA A 453 4.33 15.06 4.92
C ALA A 453 5.55 14.26 4.40
N LEU A 454 6.63 14.94 4.01
CA LEU A 454 7.92 14.32 3.71
C LEU A 454 8.51 13.62 4.95
N GLY A 455 8.50 14.27 6.11
CA GLY A 455 9.02 13.73 7.37
C GLY A 455 8.27 12.48 7.86
N VAL A 456 6.94 12.50 7.83
CA VAL A 456 6.08 11.33 8.13
C VAL A 456 6.36 10.18 7.17
N GLY A 457 6.48 10.46 5.87
CA GLY A 457 6.88 9.47 4.87
C GLY A 457 8.28 8.91 5.15
N LEU A 458 9.26 9.76 5.48
CA LEU A 458 10.62 9.36 5.82
C LEU A 458 10.68 8.54 7.11
N LEU A 459 9.87 8.85 8.13
CA LEU A 459 9.75 8.04 9.35
C LEU A 459 8.89 6.77 9.15
N THR A 460 8.48 6.48 7.91
CA THR A 460 7.79 5.26 7.49
C THR A 460 8.65 4.37 6.59
N LYS A 461 9.20 4.92 5.50
CA LYS A 461 9.98 4.18 4.48
C LYS A 461 10.85 5.13 3.64
N VAL A 462 11.99 4.65 3.16
CA VAL A 462 12.94 5.47 2.35
C VAL A 462 12.28 6.06 1.08
N MET A 463 11.21 5.44 0.58
CA MET A 463 10.48 5.81 -0.63
C MET A 463 10.06 7.29 -0.68
N ALA A 464 9.79 7.92 0.48
CA ALA A 464 9.45 9.34 0.55
C ALA A 464 10.59 10.29 0.10
N ALA A 465 11.86 9.85 0.18
CA ALA A 465 13.00 10.64 -0.29
C ALA A 465 12.95 10.92 -1.80
N PHE A 466 12.39 10.01 -2.59
CA PHE A 466 12.27 10.16 -4.05
C PHE A 466 11.23 11.21 -4.47
N ALA A 467 10.49 11.80 -3.53
CA ALA A 467 9.68 12.99 -3.79
C ALA A 467 10.48 14.31 -3.77
N VAL A 468 11.73 14.32 -3.27
CA VAL A 468 12.56 15.54 -3.20
C VAL A 468 12.77 16.21 -4.56
N PRO A 469 13.10 15.51 -5.67
CA PRO A 469 13.21 16.13 -7.00
C PRO A 469 11.91 16.80 -7.47
N MET A 470 10.75 16.15 -7.22
CA MET A 470 9.43 16.70 -7.52
C MET A 470 9.18 18.01 -6.74
N VAL A 471 9.49 18.02 -5.44
CA VAL A 471 9.32 19.19 -4.57
C VAL A 471 10.27 20.34 -4.95
N VAL A 472 11.54 20.04 -5.24
CA VAL A 472 12.52 21.03 -5.70
C VAL A 472 12.05 21.68 -7.00
N LEU A 473 11.67 20.89 -8.01
CA LEU A 473 11.24 21.43 -9.29
C LEU A 473 9.91 22.20 -9.18
N ALA A 474 9.01 21.79 -8.28
CA ALA A 474 7.78 22.53 -8.00
C ALA A 474 8.04 23.95 -7.48
N TYR A 475 8.99 24.15 -6.56
CA TYR A 475 9.35 25.49 -6.08
C TYR A 475 10.10 26.32 -7.13
N LEU A 476 10.95 25.70 -7.95
CA LEU A 476 11.62 26.38 -9.06
C LEU A 476 10.61 26.88 -10.12
N LEU A 477 9.54 26.12 -10.38
CA LEU A 477 8.51 26.46 -11.38
C LEU A 477 7.23 27.11 -10.79
N ALA A 478 7.18 27.32 -9.48
CA ALA A 478 6.02 27.90 -8.78
C ALA A 478 5.62 29.25 -9.38
N GLY A 479 4.36 29.36 -9.84
CA GLY A 479 3.82 30.61 -10.38
C GLY A 479 4.44 31.11 -11.70
N THR A 480 5.41 30.41 -12.30
CA THR A 480 5.96 30.75 -13.63
C THR A 480 5.16 30.13 -14.79
N ILE A 481 4.06 29.43 -14.48
CA ILE A 481 3.16 28.82 -15.46
C ILE A 481 2.49 29.92 -16.26
N GLY A 482 2.95 30.14 -17.51
CA GLY A 482 2.49 31.21 -18.39
C GLY A 482 3.31 32.52 -18.32
N ARG A 483 4.50 32.52 -17.72
CA ARG A 483 5.40 33.70 -17.63
C ARG A 483 6.85 33.36 -18.02
N PRO A 484 7.65 34.35 -18.48
CA PRO A 484 9.06 34.14 -18.82
C PRO A 484 9.90 33.83 -17.57
N VAL A 485 10.24 32.55 -17.41
CA VAL A 485 10.82 31.96 -16.19
C VAL A 485 12.03 32.73 -15.64
N LEU A 486 12.99 33.13 -16.49
CA LEU A 486 14.24 33.74 -16.06
C LEU A 486 14.06 35.11 -15.38
N ALA A 487 13.06 35.89 -15.79
CA ALA A 487 12.80 37.22 -15.22
C ALA A 487 12.20 37.12 -13.81
N ASP A 488 11.19 36.27 -13.62
CA ASP A 488 10.58 36.02 -12.31
C ASP A 488 11.56 35.30 -11.36
N LEU A 489 12.45 34.43 -11.86
CA LEU A 489 13.47 33.78 -11.02
C LEU A 489 14.39 34.78 -10.33
N ARG A 490 15.01 35.71 -11.08
CA ARG A 490 15.96 36.70 -10.50
C ARG A 490 15.33 37.56 -9.40
N ARG A 491 14.01 37.79 -9.44
CA ARG A 491 13.27 38.58 -8.43
C ARG A 491 12.68 37.74 -7.29
N THR A 492 12.46 36.43 -7.46
CA THR A 492 11.74 35.59 -6.49
C THR A 492 12.48 34.34 -6.01
N TRP A 493 13.73 34.10 -6.44
CA TRP A 493 14.54 32.95 -6.00
C TRP A 493 14.73 32.88 -4.49
N TRP A 494 15.08 33.99 -3.82
CA TRP A 494 15.33 34.01 -2.37
C TRP A 494 14.10 33.59 -1.56
N PRO A 495 12.89 34.16 -1.78
CA PRO A 495 11.66 33.62 -1.20
C PRO A 495 11.48 32.12 -1.41
N ARG A 496 11.65 31.59 -2.64
CA ARG A 496 11.49 30.15 -2.96
C ARG A 496 12.50 29.29 -2.19
N ALA A 497 13.78 29.65 -2.23
CA ALA A 497 14.88 28.96 -1.55
C ALA A 497 14.63 28.86 -0.04
N VAL A 498 14.14 29.93 0.59
CA VAL A 498 13.78 29.92 2.02
C VAL A 498 12.59 28.99 2.32
N ARG A 499 11.61 28.82 1.41
CA ARG A 499 10.53 27.82 1.61
C ARG A 499 11.08 26.40 1.43
N MET A 500 11.94 26.16 0.44
CA MET A 500 12.60 24.87 0.24
C MET A 500 13.47 24.48 1.45
N LEU A 501 14.19 25.44 2.05
CA LEU A 501 14.94 25.24 3.28
C LEU A 501 14.02 24.86 4.45
N VAL A 502 12.89 25.55 4.63
CA VAL A 502 11.91 25.18 5.68
C VAL A 502 11.29 23.81 5.42
N VAL A 503 10.97 23.45 4.18
CA VAL A 503 10.50 22.10 3.82
C VAL A 503 11.55 21.05 4.23
N GLY A 504 12.83 21.28 3.89
CA GLY A 504 13.93 20.38 4.23
C GLY A 504 14.18 20.26 5.74
N LEU A 505 14.23 21.38 6.46
CA LEU A 505 14.43 21.40 7.91
C LEU A 505 13.27 20.71 8.66
N VAL A 506 12.03 20.95 8.26
CA VAL A 506 10.85 20.31 8.87
C VAL A 506 10.79 18.82 8.52
N ALA A 507 11.11 18.43 7.29
CA ALA A 507 11.20 17.01 6.90
C ALA A 507 12.32 16.28 7.65
N PHE A 508 13.46 16.93 7.85
CA PHE A 508 14.56 16.39 8.64
C PHE A 508 14.15 16.19 10.11
N ALA A 509 13.62 17.22 10.76
CA ALA A 509 13.18 17.17 12.15
C ALA A 509 12.04 16.16 12.38
N ALA A 510 11.09 16.04 11.45
CA ALA A 510 9.95 15.12 11.59
C ALA A 510 10.26 13.67 11.20
N GLY A 511 11.38 13.38 10.52
CA GLY A 511 11.74 11.98 10.21
C GLY A 511 13.06 11.75 9.45
N GLY A 512 13.58 12.74 8.73
CA GLY A 512 14.88 12.62 8.03
C GLY A 512 16.07 12.32 8.96
N TRP A 513 15.99 12.71 10.24
CA TRP A 513 17.00 12.42 11.25
C TRP A 513 17.26 10.92 11.45
N TRP A 514 16.24 10.05 11.24
CA TRP A 514 16.40 8.59 11.38
C TRP A 514 17.41 8.03 10.38
N TRP A 515 17.41 8.55 9.16
CA TRP A 515 18.30 8.12 8.08
C TRP A 515 19.73 8.60 8.32
N LEU A 516 19.90 9.78 8.94
CA LEU A 516 21.22 10.23 9.43
C LEU A 516 21.69 9.36 10.61
N ARG A 517 20.81 9.04 11.56
CA ARG A 517 21.11 8.13 12.68
C ARG A 517 21.55 6.76 12.17
N ASN A 518 20.87 6.20 11.17
CA ASN A 518 21.27 4.94 10.56
C ASN A 518 22.66 5.04 9.88
N LEU A 519 22.92 6.10 9.13
CA LEU A 519 24.24 6.32 8.49
C LEU A 519 25.36 6.46 9.53
N LEU A 520 25.11 7.14 10.66
CA LEU A 520 26.10 7.35 11.73
C LEU A 520 26.32 6.09 12.61
N VAL A 521 25.29 5.26 12.82
CA VAL A 521 25.36 4.10 13.72
C VAL A 521 25.71 2.80 12.98
N PHE A 522 25.24 2.63 11.74
CA PHE A 522 25.39 1.39 10.96
C PHE A 522 26.21 1.57 9.66
N GLY A 523 26.71 2.77 9.37
CA GLY A 523 27.46 3.07 8.13
C GLY A 523 26.60 3.05 6.85
N ALA A 524 25.30 2.82 6.95
CA ALA A 524 24.37 2.66 5.83
C ALA A 524 23.08 3.46 6.05
N VAL A 525 22.52 4.05 4.99
CA VAL A 525 21.24 4.77 5.04
C VAL A 525 20.10 3.80 5.37
N GLN A 526 19.94 2.75 4.57
CA GLN A 526 19.11 1.60 4.89
C GLN A 526 20.01 0.38 5.11
N PRO A 527 20.43 0.08 6.35
CA PRO A 527 21.04 -1.21 6.69
C PRO A 527 20.08 -2.36 6.35
N VAL A 528 20.64 -3.52 6.02
CA VAL A 528 19.90 -4.68 5.52
C VAL A 528 19.33 -5.50 6.69
N GLY A 529 18.02 -5.76 6.71
CA GLY A 529 17.34 -6.46 7.81
C GLY A 529 17.47 -7.99 7.82
N ILE A 530 17.80 -8.62 6.68
CA ILE A 530 18.11 -10.06 6.54
C ILE A 530 19.32 -10.18 5.60
N PRO A 531 20.44 -10.80 6.02
CA PRO A 531 21.61 -10.96 5.15
C PRO A 531 21.28 -11.87 3.95
N GLU A 532 22.11 -11.77 2.92
CA GLU A 532 21.89 -12.49 1.66
C GLU A 532 21.86 -14.00 1.86
N ARG A 533 20.85 -14.63 1.24
CA ARG A 533 20.49 -16.05 1.46
C ARG A 533 20.94 -16.98 0.33
N TRP A 534 21.52 -16.43 -0.74
CA TRP A 534 21.79 -17.14 -1.98
C TRP A 534 23.26 -17.04 -2.34
N GLU A 535 23.83 -18.13 -2.85
CA GLU A 535 25.18 -18.11 -3.40
C GLU A 535 25.20 -17.28 -4.70
N PRO A 536 26.21 -16.41 -4.91
CA PRO A 536 26.35 -15.64 -6.14
C PRO A 536 26.42 -16.52 -7.40
N VAL A 537 25.61 -16.20 -8.41
CA VAL A 537 25.58 -16.91 -9.69
C VAL A 537 26.13 -16.02 -10.83
N PRO A 538 26.65 -16.61 -11.93
CA PRO A 538 27.00 -15.83 -13.11
C PRO A 538 25.76 -15.09 -13.67
N ASN A 539 25.84 -13.76 -13.78
CA ASN A 539 24.69 -12.97 -14.25
C ASN A 539 24.38 -13.26 -15.73
N ALA A 540 23.10 -13.36 -16.08
CA ALA A 540 22.60 -13.69 -17.42
C ALA A 540 22.60 -12.48 -18.39
N GLY A 541 23.45 -11.47 -18.14
CA GLY A 541 23.59 -10.29 -18.98
C GLY A 541 22.42 -9.29 -18.95
N LEU A 542 22.58 -8.19 -19.68
CA LEU A 542 21.66 -7.04 -19.65
C LEU A 542 20.27 -7.34 -20.22
N GLY A 543 20.18 -8.17 -21.27
CA GLY A 543 18.90 -8.51 -21.92
C GLY A 543 17.96 -9.27 -20.98
N HIS A 544 18.50 -10.21 -20.19
CA HIS A 544 17.76 -10.88 -19.13
C HIS A 544 17.32 -9.88 -18.06
N PHE A 545 18.24 -9.04 -17.56
CA PHE A 545 17.94 -8.04 -16.53
C PHE A 545 16.79 -7.12 -16.92
N VAL A 546 16.86 -6.46 -18.09
CA VAL A 546 15.83 -5.52 -18.54
C VAL A 546 14.48 -6.23 -18.71
N THR A 547 14.47 -7.41 -19.32
CA THR A 547 13.24 -8.17 -19.56
C THR A 547 12.58 -8.61 -18.26
N THR A 548 13.37 -9.17 -17.33
CA THR A 548 12.90 -9.61 -16.00
C THR A 548 12.41 -8.42 -15.17
N VAL A 549 13.21 -7.34 -15.07
CA VAL A 549 12.88 -6.19 -14.21
C VAL A 549 11.64 -5.44 -14.69
N VAL A 550 11.56 -5.11 -15.98
CA VAL A 550 10.37 -4.39 -16.49
C VAL A 550 9.13 -5.28 -16.36
N THR A 551 9.20 -6.57 -16.72
CA THR A 551 8.06 -7.48 -16.59
C THR A 551 7.61 -7.64 -15.13
N ALA A 552 8.54 -7.82 -14.19
CA ALA A 552 8.24 -7.99 -12.77
C ALA A 552 7.61 -6.73 -12.17
N VAL A 553 8.19 -5.54 -12.40
CA VAL A 553 7.62 -4.27 -11.90
C VAL A 553 6.24 -4.01 -12.51
N THR A 554 6.05 -4.21 -13.82
CA THR A 554 4.77 -3.93 -14.47
C THR A 554 3.68 -4.93 -14.04
N ARG A 555 3.99 -6.23 -13.95
CA ARG A 555 3.00 -7.25 -13.54
C ARG A 555 2.54 -7.06 -12.09
N SER A 556 3.50 -6.94 -11.17
CA SER A 556 3.25 -6.68 -9.75
C SER A 556 2.89 -5.22 -9.41
N PHE A 557 2.66 -4.36 -10.42
CA PHE A 557 1.94 -3.09 -10.27
C PHE A 557 0.43 -3.28 -10.47
N PHE A 558 0.01 -4.21 -11.34
CA PHE A 558 -1.41 -4.38 -11.70
C PHE A 558 -2.12 -5.53 -10.97
N GLY A 559 -1.49 -6.69 -10.76
CA GLY A 559 -2.17 -7.80 -10.07
C GLY A 559 -1.43 -9.14 -9.99
N ASP A 560 -0.20 -9.17 -9.47
CA ASP A 560 0.37 -10.43 -8.94
C ASP A 560 -0.04 -10.56 -7.47
N PHE A 561 -1.19 -11.18 -7.20
CA PHE A 561 -1.79 -11.19 -5.85
C PHE A 561 -1.22 -12.31 -4.97
N GLY A 562 -1.41 -12.18 -3.65
CA GLY A 562 -0.72 -13.03 -2.67
C GLY A 562 0.77 -12.72 -2.65
N TRP A 563 1.61 -13.73 -2.43
CA TRP A 563 3.07 -13.60 -2.43
C TRP A 563 3.66 -13.61 -3.86
N LEU A 564 3.02 -12.87 -4.77
CA LEU A 564 3.18 -12.93 -6.23
C LEU A 564 2.87 -14.32 -6.84
N GLU A 565 2.05 -15.10 -6.14
CA GLU A 565 1.59 -16.45 -6.49
C GLU A 565 0.53 -16.37 -7.60
N LEU A 566 -0.51 -15.56 -7.38
CA LEU A 566 -1.68 -15.48 -8.23
C LEU A 566 -1.48 -14.44 -9.35
N ARG A 567 -0.88 -14.89 -10.45
CA ARG A 567 -0.38 -14.05 -11.55
C ARG A 567 -1.44 -13.71 -12.60
N VAL A 568 -1.59 -12.43 -12.92
CA VAL A 568 -2.44 -11.97 -14.04
C VAL A 568 -1.82 -12.21 -15.42
N SER A 569 -2.69 -12.42 -16.42
CA SER A 569 -2.33 -12.58 -17.83
C SER A 569 -1.53 -11.38 -18.38
N PRO A 570 -0.53 -11.61 -19.27
CA PRO A 570 0.21 -10.56 -19.99
C PRO A 570 -0.65 -9.45 -20.58
N VAL A 571 -1.82 -9.79 -21.12
CA VAL A 571 -2.73 -8.80 -21.73
C VAL A 571 -3.24 -7.78 -20.71
N VAL A 572 -3.45 -8.18 -19.46
CA VAL A 572 -3.96 -7.31 -18.39
C VAL A 572 -2.91 -6.28 -17.98
N PHE A 573 -1.70 -6.72 -17.61
CA PHE A 573 -0.68 -5.80 -17.10
C PHE A 573 -0.02 -4.96 -18.19
N TRP A 574 0.24 -5.51 -19.39
CA TRP A 574 0.74 -4.70 -20.51
C TRP A 574 -0.34 -3.78 -21.08
N GLY A 575 -1.61 -4.20 -21.13
CA GLY A 575 -2.72 -3.33 -21.52
C GLY A 575 -2.88 -2.15 -20.56
N GLY A 576 -2.94 -2.42 -19.25
CA GLY A 576 -2.98 -1.39 -18.22
C GLY A 576 -1.79 -0.43 -18.29
N ALA A 577 -0.57 -0.96 -18.42
CA ALA A 577 0.64 -0.14 -18.54
C ALA A 577 0.63 0.75 -19.79
N THR A 578 0.20 0.20 -20.94
CA THR A 578 0.10 0.94 -22.21
C THR A 578 -0.91 2.07 -22.10
N VAL A 579 -2.07 1.82 -21.47
CA VAL A 579 -3.08 2.87 -21.22
C VAL A 579 -2.53 3.96 -20.30
N VAL A 580 -1.93 3.60 -19.15
CA VAL A 580 -1.34 4.59 -18.22
C VAL A 580 -0.23 5.40 -18.91
N ALA A 581 0.66 4.76 -19.66
CA ALA A 581 1.73 5.42 -20.41
C ALA A 581 1.18 6.37 -21.49
N ALA A 582 0.20 5.94 -22.29
CA ALA A 582 -0.42 6.75 -23.33
C ALA A 582 -1.14 7.98 -22.74
N LEU A 583 -1.81 7.84 -21.60
CA LEU A 583 -2.46 8.96 -20.91
C LEU A 583 -1.43 9.93 -20.30
N CYS A 584 -0.33 9.43 -19.74
CA CYS A 584 0.76 10.26 -19.25
C CYS A 584 1.45 11.02 -20.40
N ALA A 585 1.73 10.36 -21.53
CA ALA A 585 2.24 11.01 -22.74
C ALA A 585 1.28 12.09 -23.26
N ALA A 586 -0.03 11.81 -23.29
CA ALA A 586 -1.04 12.80 -23.68
C ALA A 586 -1.10 14.00 -22.71
N ALA A 587 -0.81 13.82 -21.43
CA ALA A 587 -0.70 14.93 -20.48
C ALA A 587 0.58 15.78 -20.70
N LEU A 588 1.69 15.14 -21.06
CA LEU A 588 3.00 15.73 -21.35
C LEU A 588 3.06 16.48 -22.69
N VAL A 589 2.29 16.07 -23.70
CA VAL A 589 2.24 16.76 -25.01
C VAL A 589 1.40 18.04 -24.95
N ARG A 590 0.39 18.11 -24.06
CA ARG A 590 -0.50 19.28 -23.95
C ARG A 590 0.18 20.47 -23.26
N ARG A 591 0.34 21.57 -24.02
CA ARG A 591 1.06 22.79 -23.58
C ARG A 591 0.58 23.41 -22.25
N ASP A 592 -0.68 23.21 -21.87
CA ASP A 592 -1.35 23.75 -20.67
C ASP A 592 -1.52 22.73 -19.51
N SER A 593 -0.83 21.58 -19.59
CA SER A 593 -0.64 20.63 -18.48
C SER A 593 0.74 19.96 -18.44
N ARG A 594 1.59 20.14 -19.46
CA ARG A 594 2.87 19.43 -19.62
C ARG A 594 3.84 19.62 -18.47
N THR A 595 3.89 20.83 -17.91
CA THR A 595 4.84 21.19 -16.85
C THR A 595 4.43 20.53 -15.55
N GLU A 596 3.14 20.59 -15.24
CA GLU A 596 2.54 20.00 -14.06
C GLU A 596 2.56 18.47 -14.14
N ALA A 597 2.33 17.89 -15.32
CA ALA A 597 2.49 16.46 -15.58
C ALA A 597 3.94 16.00 -15.42
N ALA A 598 4.91 16.72 -16.00
CA ALA A 598 6.33 16.38 -15.86
C ALA A 598 6.81 16.43 -14.40
N VAL A 599 6.42 17.46 -13.65
CA VAL A 599 6.75 17.58 -12.22
C VAL A 599 6.12 16.45 -11.42
N LEU A 600 4.82 16.17 -11.59
CA LEU A 600 4.17 15.08 -10.83
C LEU A 600 4.71 13.69 -11.17
N LEU A 601 5.11 13.45 -12.43
CA LEU A 601 5.70 12.18 -12.84
C LEU A 601 7.12 11.95 -12.27
N LEU A 602 7.81 12.97 -11.76
CA LEU A 602 9.13 12.79 -11.13
C LEU A 602 9.09 11.82 -9.93
N LEU A 603 7.99 11.76 -9.17
CA LEU A 603 7.88 10.82 -8.05
C LEU A 603 7.81 9.35 -8.51
N PRO A 604 6.82 8.89 -9.31
CA PRO A 604 6.80 7.51 -9.79
C PRO A 604 8.01 7.16 -10.67
N VAL A 605 8.59 8.11 -11.42
CA VAL A 605 9.81 7.88 -12.20
C VAL A 605 11.04 7.71 -11.29
N ALA A 606 11.22 8.54 -10.26
CA ALA A 606 12.34 8.40 -9.33
C ALA A 606 12.24 7.11 -8.50
N LEU A 607 11.02 6.70 -8.11
CA LEU A 607 10.77 5.40 -7.50
C LEU A 607 11.16 4.26 -8.46
N TRP A 608 10.71 4.30 -9.72
CA TRP A 608 11.07 3.28 -10.72
C TRP A 608 12.58 3.19 -10.95
N VAL A 609 13.25 4.34 -11.13
CA VAL A 609 14.71 4.42 -11.25
C VAL A 609 15.42 3.86 -10.01
N SER A 610 14.89 4.08 -8.80
CA SER A 610 15.49 3.52 -7.58
C SER A 610 15.40 1.99 -7.51
N ILE A 611 14.29 1.40 -7.98
CA ILE A 611 14.11 -0.05 -8.06
C ILE A 611 15.12 -0.63 -9.06
N VAL A 612 15.20 -0.04 -10.26
CA VAL A 612 16.14 -0.47 -11.31
C VAL A 612 17.59 -0.34 -10.86
N ALA A 613 17.97 0.76 -10.21
CA ALA A 613 19.33 0.98 -9.73
C ALA A 613 19.72 0.02 -8.59
N ASN A 614 18.81 -0.25 -7.66
CA ASN A 614 19.04 -1.20 -6.57
C ASN A 614 19.17 -2.63 -7.09
N ALA A 615 18.25 -3.05 -7.96
CA ALA A 615 18.28 -4.37 -8.59
C ALA A 615 19.52 -4.54 -9.48
N TRP A 616 19.96 -3.50 -10.19
CA TRP A 616 21.16 -3.58 -11.05
C TRP A 616 22.44 -3.76 -10.23
N ARG A 617 22.60 -3.01 -9.13
CA ARG A 617 23.75 -3.19 -8.22
C ARG A 617 23.85 -4.64 -7.77
N HIS A 618 22.77 -5.16 -7.19
CA HIS A 618 22.72 -6.52 -6.66
C HIS A 618 22.92 -7.57 -7.77
N TYR A 619 22.30 -7.41 -8.94
CA TYR A 619 22.48 -8.31 -10.08
C TYR A 619 23.91 -8.36 -10.62
N VAL A 620 24.65 -7.24 -10.58
CA VAL A 620 26.07 -7.20 -10.95
C VAL A 620 26.96 -7.84 -9.87
N GLU A 621 26.60 -7.69 -8.59
CA GLU A 621 27.35 -8.23 -7.46
C GLU A 621 27.10 -9.74 -7.24
N THR A 622 25.90 -10.24 -7.50
CA THR A 622 25.43 -11.56 -7.04
C THR A 622 24.71 -12.40 -8.10
N GLY A 623 24.39 -11.82 -9.26
CA GLY A 623 23.64 -12.48 -10.34
C GLY A 623 22.14 -12.62 -10.11
N TRP A 624 21.65 -12.30 -8.91
CA TRP A 624 20.23 -12.40 -8.56
C TRP A 624 19.48 -11.08 -8.80
N ILE A 625 18.21 -11.18 -9.22
CA ILE A 625 17.32 -10.02 -9.41
C ILE A 625 16.31 -10.02 -8.27
N THR A 626 16.55 -9.20 -7.25
CA THR A 626 15.78 -9.21 -5.99
C THR A 626 15.21 -7.82 -5.68
N ALA A 627 14.21 -7.78 -4.78
CA ALA A 627 13.48 -6.56 -4.41
C ALA A 627 12.86 -5.78 -5.60
N VAL A 628 12.35 -6.49 -6.61
CA VAL A 628 11.74 -5.90 -7.81
C VAL A 628 10.22 -6.07 -7.78
N GLN A 629 9.49 -5.06 -7.30
CA GLN A 629 8.03 -5.08 -7.27
C GLN A 629 7.39 -3.72 -7.61
N GLY A 630 6.23 -3.77 -8.28
CA GLY A 630 5.45 -2.60 -8.66
C GLY A 630 4.80 -1.86 -7.48
N ARG A 631 4.55 -2.55 -6.35
CA ARG A 631 3.96 -1.94 -5.15
C ARG A 631 4.74 -0.74 -4.61
N TYR A 632 6.06 -0.72 -4.82
CA TYR A 632 6.93 0.39 -4.43
C TYR A 632 6.66 1.69 -5.20
N LEU A 633 5.94 1.63 -6.33
CA LEU A 633 5.49 2.81 -7.07
C LEU A 633 4.22 3.44 -6.47
N PHE A 634 3.55 2.80 -5.49
CA PHE A 634 2.25 3.30 -4.97
C PHE A 634 2.34 4.63 -4.23
N ALA A 635 3.52 5.02 -3.71
CA ALA A 635 3.73 6.39 -3.22
C ALA A 635 3.54 7.46 -4.32
N GLY A 636 3.70 7.09 -5.60
CA GLY A 636 3.37 7.91 -6.77
C GLY A 636 1.96 7.71 -7.34
N LEU A 637 1.10 6.88 -6.75
CA LEU A 637 -0.19 6.48 -7.35
C LEU A 637 -1.17 7.67 -7.50
N ALA A 638 -1.20 8.59 -6.52
CA ALA A 638 -1.98 9.82 -6.63
C ALA A 638 -1.50 10.73 -7.78
N ALA A 639 -0.19 10.75 -8.03
CA ALA A 639 0.40 11.50 -9.13
C ALA A 639 0.04 10.86 -10.48
N LEU A 640 0.18 9.54 -10.62
CA LEU A 640 -0.23 8.78 -11.81
C LEU A 640 -1.72 8.99 -12.11
N ALA A 641 -2.60 8.85 -11.12
CA ALA A 641 -4.05 9.03 -11.30
C ALA A 641 -4.44 10.47 -11.69
N ALA A 642 -3.81 11.48 -11.08
CA ALA A 642 -4.04 12.87 -11.45
C ALA A 642 -3.51 13.20 -12.86
N VAL A 643 -2.33 12.71 -13.23
CA VAL A 643 -1.73 12.94 -14.55
C VAL A 643 -2.50 12.18 -15.64
N ALA A 644 -2.96 10.96 -15.39
CA ALA A 644 -3.85 10.24 -16.30
C ALA A 644 -5.16 11.02 -16.55
N ALA A 645 -5.74 11.63 -15.51
CA ALA A 645 -6.94 12.48 -15.66
C ALA A 645 -6.67 13.77 -16.47
N LEU A 646 -5.49 14.39 -16.32
CA LEU A 646 -5.02 15.49 -17.20
C LEU A 646 -4.79 15.03 -18.65
N GLY A 647 -4.46 13.75 -18.84
CA GLY A 647 -4.29 13.05 -20.11
C GLY A 647 -5.61 12.75 -20.83
N ILE A 648 -6.64 12.32 -20.10
CA ILE A 648 -7.98 12.06 -20.65
C ILE A 648 -8.72 13.39 -20.93
N ARG A 649 -8.75 14.31 -19.96
CA ARG A 649 -9.66 15.48 -19.92
C ARG A 649 -11.12 15.10 -20.18
N PRO A 650 -11.72 14.27 -19.30
CA PRO A 650 -13.07 13.74 -19.51
C PRO A 650 -14.11 14.85 -19.56
N ARG A 651 -15.05 14.75 -20.51
CA ARG A 651 -16.32 15.50 -20.42
C ARG A 651 -17.17 14.90 -19.29
N ALA A 652 -18.07 15.67 -18.68
CA ALA A 652 -18.90 15.20 -17.57
C ALA A 652 -19.68 13.91 -17.88
N VAL A 653 -20.16 13.77 -19.13
CA VAL A 653 -20.85 12.57 -19.65
C VAL A 653 -19.99 11.30 -19.71
N ALA A 654 -18.66 11.40 -19.68
CA ALA A 654 -17.75 10.24 -19.68
C ALA A 654 -17.45 9.71 -18.27
N VAL A 655 -17.65 10.53 -17.23
CA VAL A 655 -17.34 10.17 -15.83
C VAL A 655 -18.06 8.90 -15.37
N PRO A 656 -19.37 8.69 -15.61
CA PRO A 656 -20.07 7.50 -15.15
C PRO A 656 -19.48 6.22 -15.76
N TRP A 657 -19.13 6.26 -17.04
CA TRP A 657 -18.56 5.12 -17.78
C TRP A 657 -17.14 4.78 -17.31
N ILE A 658 -16.31 5.79 -17.02
CA ILE A 658 -14.96 5.58 -16.49
C ILE A 658 -15.01 5.02 -15.06
N VAL A 659 -15.90 5.54 -14.22
CA VAL A 659 -16.10 5.03 -12.84
C VAL A 659 -16.70 3.61 -12.86
N ALA A 660 -17.65 3.33 -13.75
CA ALA A 660 -18.18 1.98 -13.94
C ALA A 660 -17.09 1.01 -14.43
N GLY A 661 -16.24 1.42 -15.38
CA GLY A 661 -15.10 0.62 -15.85
C GLY A 661 -14.12 0.28 -14.73
N GLY A 662 -13.80 1.24 -13.85
CA GLY A 662 -12.98 0.99 -12.66
C GLY A 662 -13.66 0.03 -11.68
N GLY A 663 -14.97 0.17 -11.46
CA GLY A 663 -15.77 -0.76 -10.65
C GLY A 663 -15.78 -2.19 -11.23
N VAL A 664 -15.85 -2.34 -12.56
CA VAL A 664 -15.77 -3.64 -13.24
C VAL A 664 -14.36 -4.24 -13.10
N VAL A 665 -13.29 -3.46 -13.27
CA VAL A 665 -11.91 -3.92 -13.04
C VAL A 665 -11.72 -4.40 -11.60
N ALA A 666 -12.22 -3.65 -10.61
CA ALA A 666 -12.21 -4.06 -9.22
C ALA A 666 -13.00 -5.36 -8.96
N ALA A 667 -14.24 -5.47 -9.47
CA ALA A 667 -15.06 -6.66 -9.32
C ALA A 667 -14.44 -7.91 -9.97
N VAL A 668 -13.91 -7.79 -11.20
CA VAL A 668 -13.18 -8.87 -11.88
C VAL A 668 -11.94 -9.28 -11.10
N SER A 669 -11.22 -8.34 -10.49
CA SER A 669 -10.04 -8.65 -9.66
C SER A 669 -10.39 -9.41 -8.39
N LEU A 670 -11.49 -9.07 -7.72
CA LEU A 670 -12.00 -9.79 -6.54
C LEU A 670 -12.49 -11.20 -6.92
N VAL A 671 -13.19 -11.36 -8.05
CA VAL A 671 -13.61 -12.68 -8.54
C VAL A 671 -12.41 -13.54 -8.94
N PHE A 672 -11.39 -12.96 -9.57
CA PHE A 672 -10.15 -13.65 -9.91
C PHE A 672 -9.38 -14.11 -8.66
N ALA A 673 -9.28 -13.24 -7.65
CA ALA A 673 -8.68 -13.55 -6.35
C ALA A 673 -9.43 -14.68 -5.62
N PHE A 674 -10.75 -14.56 -5.48
CA PHE A 674 -11.58 -15.60 -4.85
C PHE A 674 -11.41 -16.97 -5.53
N ARG A 675 -11.43 -17.01 -6.87
CA ARG A 675 -11.16 -18.24 -7.63
C ARG A 675 -9.76 -18.78 -7.37
N GLY A 676 -8.73 -17.93 -7.43
CA GLY A 676 -7.35 -18.39 -7.31
C GLY A 676 -6.89 -18.74 -5.89
N MET A 677 -7.59 -18.25 -4.86
CA MET A 677 -7.22 -18.45 -3.46
C MET A 677 -8.04 -19.54 -2.76
N TYR A 678 -9.30 -19.80 -3.17
CA TYR A 678 -10.22 -20.67 -2.43
C TYR A 678 -10.90 -21.78 -3.23
N TRP A 679 -10.84 -21.75 -4.57
CA TRP A 679 -11.65 -22.64 -5.42
C TRP A 679 -10.79 -23.77 -6.00
N GLY A 680 -10.93 -24.96 -5.42
CA GLY A 680 -10.19 -26.16 -5.80
C GLY A 680 -10.70 -26.82 -7.09
N HIS A 681 -9.98 -27.86 -7.53
CA HIS A 681 -10.31 -28.58 -8.75
C HIS A 681 -11.61 -29.37 -8.60
N ALA A 682 -12.51 -29.26 -9.58
CA ALA A 682 -13.84 -29.88 -9.62
C ALA A 682 -14.83 -29.47 -8.49
N GLU A 683 -14.49 -28.48 -7.65
CA GLU A 683 -15.36 -27.98 -6.58
C GLU A 683 -16.44 -27.00 -7.07
N SER A 684 -17.51 -26.85 -6.29
CA SER A 684 -18.53 -25.83 -6.53
C SER A 684 -18.15 -24.47 -5.94
N ALA A 685 -18.87 -23.42 -6.36
CA ALA A 685 -18.75 -22.09 -5.78
C ALA A 685 -19.14 -22.04 -4.29
N ALA A 686 -19.98 -22.97 -3.83
CA ALA A 686 -20.41 -23.05 -2.44
C ALA A 686 -19.31 -23.60 -1.54
N ASP A 687 -18.55 -24.59 -2.02
CA ASP A 687 -17.42 -25.19 -1.29
C ASP A 687 -16.29 -24.17 -1.11
N ALA A 688 -15.95 -23.44 -2.18
CA ALA A 688 -15.00 -22.33 -2.13
C ALA A 688 -15.44 -21.20 -1.18
N ALA A 689 -16.76 -20.91 -1.12
CA ALA A 689 -17.31 -19.90 -0.20
C ALA A 689 -17.34 -20.38 1.26
N ALA A 690 -17.60 -21.67 1.49
CA ALA A 690 -17.51 -22.30 2.80
C ALA A 690 -16.06 -22.32 3.30
N ARG A 691 -15.09 -22.62 2.42
CA ARG A 691 -13.65 -22.53 2.73
C ARG A 691 -13.24 -21.10 3.10
N LEU A 692 -13.65 -20.09 2.33
CA LEU A 692 -13.43 -18.69 2.69
C LEU A 692 -14.02 -18.36 4.07
N ALA A 693 -15.23 -18.85 4.39
CA ALA A 693 -15.83 -18.64 5.69
C ALA A 693 -15.08 -19.34 6.84
N GLY A 694 -14.65 -20.59 6.64
CA GLY A 694 -13.86 -21.33 7.63
C GLY A 694 -12.52 -20.64 7.94
N TRP A 695 -11.87 -20.04 6.94
CA TRP A 695 -10.64 -19.25 7.12
C TRP A 695 -10.84 -17.81 7.62
N SER A 696 -12.09 -17.37 7.84
CA SER A 696 -12.40 -15.97 8.17
C SER A 696 -12.72 -15.77 9.67
N PRO A 697 -12.35 -14.63 10.26
CA PRO A 697 -12.92 -14.15 11.53
C PRO A 697 -14.34 -13.57 11.37
N LEU A 698 -14.97 -13.71 10.21
CA LEU A 698 -16.33 -13.22 9.89
C LEU A 698 -17.24 -14.37 9.49
N SER A 699 -18.46 -14.40 10.03
CA SER A 699 -19.48 -15.39 9.67
C SER A 699 -19.89 -15.29 8.19
N PRO A 700 -20.43 -16.37 7.57
CA PRO A 700 -20.92 -16.35 6.19
C PRO A 700 -21.87 -15.20 5.87
N GLY A 701 -22.73 -14.80 6.83
CA GLY A 701 -23.64 -13.67 6.67
C GLY A 701 -22.93 -12.30 6.62
N GLN A 702 -21.85 -12.14 7.40
CA GLN A 702 -21.00 -10.93 7.35
C GLN A 702 -20.20 -10.88 6.04
N LEU A 703 -19.67 -12.02 5.56
CA LEU A 703 -19.00 -12.10 4.25
C LEU A 703 -19.94 -11.72 3.11
N ALA A 704 -21.16 -12.28 3.10
CA ALA A 704 -22.20 -11.91 2.13
C ALA A 704 -22.56 -10.41 2.22
N ALA A 705 -22.61 -9.84 3.43
CA ALA A 705 -22.84 -8.41 3.62
C ALA A 705 -21.70 -7.53 3.07
N VAL A 706 -20.42 -7.91 3.25
CA VAL A 706 -19.27 -7.19 2.65
C VAL A 706 -19.35 -7.19 1.13
N GLY A 707 -19.66 -8.33 0.51
CA GLY A 707 -19.89 -8.42 -0.94
C GLY A 707 -21.06 -7.55 -1.41
N ALA A 708 -22.21 -7.66 -0.75
CA ALA A 708 -23.41 -6.88 -1.09
C ALA A 708 -23.19 -5.36 -0.93
N LEU A 709 -22.54 -4.91 0.15
CA LEU A 709 -22.21 -3.51 0.37
C LEU A 709 -21.24 -2.98 -0.68
N THR A 710 -20.29 -3.79 -1.16
CA THR A 710 -19.38 -3.42 -2.25
C THR A 710 -20.13 -3.23 -3.58
N CYS A 711 -21.07 -4.12 -3.90
CA CYS A 711 -21.95 -3.97 -5.07
C CYS A 711 -22.84 -2.71 -4.97
N VAL A 712 -23.42 -2.45 -3.79
CA VAL A 712 -24.23 -1.24 -3.53
C VAL A 712 -23.39 0.03 -3.64
N ALA A 713 -22.17 0.06 -3.09
CA ALA A 713 -21.25 1.18 -3.24
C ALA A 713 -20.91 1.44 -4.72
N GLY A 714 -20.74 0.38 -5.53
CA GLY A 714 -20.57 0.47 -6.98
C GLY A 714 -21.76 1.13 -7.68
N ALA A 715 -22.98 0.63 -7.42
CA ALA A 715 -24.21 1.19 -7.99
C ALA A 715 -24.42 2.66 -7.59
N VAL A 716 -24.15 3.02 -6.32
CA VAL A 716 -24.26 4.40 -5.82
C VAL A 716 -23.19 5.31 -6.43
N ALA A 717 -21.95 4.83 -6.61
CA ALA A 717 -20.89 5.59 -7.27
C ALA A 717 -21.24 5.89 -8.74
N VAL A 718 -21.73 4.91 -9.50
CA VAL A 718 -22.16 5.13 -10.89
C VAL A 718 -23.39 6.04 -10.93
N GLY A 719 -24.43 5.79 -10.12
CA GLY A 719 -25.66 6.59 -10.11
C GLY A 719 -25.45 8.05 -9.71
N THR A 720 -24.58 8.33 -8.73
CA THR A 720 -24.20 9.71 -8.37
C THR A 720 -23.35 10.37 -9.47
N CYS A 721 -22.48 9.64 -10.17
CA CYS A 721 -21.79 10.14 -11.34
C CYS A 721 -22.75 10.46 -12.50
N VAL A 722 -23.77 9.62 -12.78
CA VAL A 722 -24.81 9.91 -13.79
C VAL A 722 -25.56 11.20 -13.42
N ARG A 723 -25.97 11.34 -12.15
CA ARG A 723 -26.64 12.56 -11.66
C ARG A 723 -25.75 13.81 -11.82
N PHE A 724 -24.46 13.70 -11.52
CA PHE A 724 -23.49 14.77 -11.78
C PHE A 724 -23.39 15.10 -13.28
N ALA A 725 -23.29 14.09 -14.14
CA ALA A 725 -23.19 14.27 -15.59
C ALA A 725 -24.42 14.99 -16.19
N VAL A 726 -25.63 14.60 -15.77
CA VAL A 726 -26.89 15.24 -16.20
C VAL A 726 -26.96 16.70 -15.74
N VAL A 727 -26.65 16.97 -14.47
CA VAL A 727 -26.65 18.36 -13.93
C VAL A 727 -25.60 19.21 -14.64
N ALA A 728 -24.38 18.70 -14.83
CA ALA A 728 -23.29 19.43 -15.48
C ALA A 728 -23.54 19.69 -16.98
N SER A 729 -24.31 18.82 -17.65
CA SER A 729 -24.66 18.98 -19.07
C SER A 729 -25.83 19.95 -19.27
N THR A 730 -26.93 19.78 -18.51
CA THR A 730 -28.08 20.69 -18.55
C THR A 730 -27.70 22.13 -18.18
N SER A 731 -26.79 22.30 -17.21
CA SER A 731 -26.28 23.63 -16.81
C SER A 731 -25.53 24.38 -17.92
N ARG A 732 -25.01 23.68 -18.94
CA ARG A 732 -24.31 24.29 -20.10
C ARG A 732 -25.24 24.64 -21.26
N ALA A 733 -26.49 24.14 -21.27
CA ALA A 733 -27.45 24.40 -22.35
C ALA A 733 -28.28 25.68 -22.16
N VAL A 734 -28.28 26.26 -20.95
CA VAL A 734 -29.09 27.43 -20.59
C VAL A 734 -28.61 28.79 -21.18
N PRO A 735 -27.32 29.08 -21.43
CA PRO A 735 -26.87 30.40 -21.87
C PRO A 735 -26.95 30.58 -23.40
N MET A 736 -28.13 30.40 -24.00
CA MET A 736 -28.39 30.74 -25.42
C MET A 736 -29.78 31.32 -25.72
N THR A 737 -30.78 31.16 -24.84
CA THR A 737 -32.12 31.75 -25.01
C THR A 737 -32.27 33.11 -24.31
N ALA A 738 -31.30 34.00 -24.52
CA ALA A 738 -31.54 35.43 -24.34
C ALA A 738 -32.48 35.90 -25.46
N ALA A 739 -33.52 36.66 -25.11
CA ALA A 739 -34.66 36.92 -26.00
C ALA A 739 -34.27 37.58 -27.34
N PRO A 740 -35.02 37.32 -28.43
CA PRO A 740 -34.86 38.08 -29.67
C PRO A 740 -35.08 39.58 -29.37
N ALA A 741 -34.19 40.42 -29.91
CA ALA A 741 -34.31 41.86 -29.78
C ALA A 741 -35.63 42.33 -30.42
N SER A 742 -36.48 43.01 -29.65
CA SER A 742 -37.69 43.62 -30.18
C SER A 742 -37.29 44.72 -31.16
N THR A 743 -37.60 44.52 -32.44
CA THR A 743 -37.42 45.50 -33.50
C THR A 743 -38.42 46.65 -33.29
N ALA A 744 -38.00 47.65 -32.51
CA ALA A 744 -38.72 48.91 -32.39
C ALA A 744 -38.59 49.69 -33.71
N THR A 745 -39.57 49.53 -34.60
CA THR A 745 -39.70 50.31 -35.83
C THR A 745 -39.73 51.81 -35.47
N ARG A 746 -38.80 52.60 -36.01
CA ARG A 746 -38.80 54.05 -35.89
C ARG A 746 -38.96 54.65 -37.30
N THR A 747 -40.19 55.00 -37.63
CA THR A 747 -40.53 55.81 -38.81
C THR A 747 -40.09 57.25 -38.60
N ASP A 748 -39.47 57.80 -39.66
CA ASP A 748 -39.46 59.18 -40.16
C ASP A 748 -39.28 60.38 -39.20
N GLY A 749 -38.46 61.33 -39.66
CA GLY A 749 -38.14 62.54 -38.91
C GLY A 749 -37.02 63.36 -39.56
N THR A 750 -37.19 63.78 -40.81
CA THR A 750 -36.31 64.74 -41.46
C THR A 750 -36.44 66.11 -40.78
N GLY A 751 -35.34 66.63 -40.26
CA GLY A 751 -35.25 67.95 -39.62
C GLY A 751 -33.83 68.49 -39.77
N ALA A 752 -33.69 69.77 -40.08
CA ALA A 752 -32.44 70.35 -40.57
C ALA A 752 -31.79 71.35 -39.59
N SER A 753 -30.64 71.86 -40.01
CA SER A 753 -29.94 73.10 -39.61
C SER A 753 -28.99 73.07 -38.40
N VAL A 754 -27.91 73.86 -38.61
CA VAL A 754 -26.78 74.24 -37.73
C VAL A 754 -25.84 73.11 -37.32
#